data_AF-D5GBU8-F1
#
_entry.id   AF-D5GBU8-F1
#
_cell.length_a   1.000
_cell.length_b   1.000
_cell.length_c   1.000
_cell.angle_alpha   90.00
_cell.angle_beta   90.00
_cell.angle_gamma   90.00
#
_symmetry.space_group_name_H-M   'P 1'
#
loop_
_entity.id
_entity.type
_entity.pdbx_description
1 polymer ?
#
loop_
_entity_poly.entity_id
_entity_poly.type
_entity_poly.pdbx_seq_one_letter_code
_entity_poly.pdbx_strand_id
1 'polypeptide(L)'
;MRGVGTVLALCASLLVPEVSSRSLFARAICSTNLLIDNYSKYSSHQNSLGSWTSDDGSMTSLTASTANKKLTFTPKTDGSSYFYTTFSNCISATADRYNAITFPFKGPAGGSFTLELQTASSCPAAYTSYYYDVTGLTGSTQTITVPLSSFPGANLAVIKAWAWSGFSAAGSWELGETSFVCAGGPTSAPVSSTTSTSSSSSSTRSTTSTTSTTSTSSSSSSSSTRSTTSTTSTTSTTSTPTTSTGTTGTTSTSSTSSTTRPTSTTSTTSTSSSSSSSSSTRTTSTTSTSSGTGTSTTSSIVPSGTCQPLLIDDWASQSRLTFLFYNAMNQPSSDDGTMTSIVVANNRVTLTPKSGSYFYSSFGCVSAANRHGGISLRIKAAAGTTFTVQMQSSATCSTGAFNPYDRTTAQLGWTFDGTEKLYNIPFSSFSGLDTSKLVSILFISFNNKPVTFGPMAFYCGNTPTEYILPPTPTGSDPTSTVPVTSSTASALVIDQFANPDTNALGFWHGGDDPSQYRISGGKLTVNFQDTDYSFYSQISASCRDMSSFESSYLHIAYTGSNLFTVSLQQHNSGCNEAVAPYPETWDDVEARRYSSASDIYIPISHFNIVKSRVIGVALKAFQTSTSTVISRIEIASTVPPSFTGSISAKIPTAPLLFACKRPNSFAFAIDDGVPELAQQVMKIINDENIKVTFFTVGAPLRDPSTNMSNVYTEMLARGHQVALHSYTHPKMESLPSEAAIDWELQQDITAVQETLHTSSKYFRPPFGNTGARSRQRLQAIIPGSQVIHWSVDCEDWLWATTSTPEKQLDAFRRDVNKGGNLVVMHYLYPSTVNYLKQFIQIARATGKQLMRVDQCMMDPNAPPL
;
A
#
# COMPACT_ATOMS: atom_id res chain seq x y z
N MET A 1 -65.37 -0.25 -23.24
CA MET A 1 -65.74 -1.52 -22.54
C MET A 1 -64.44 -2.13 -22.05
N ARG A 2 -64.16 -2.50 -20.80
CA ARG A 2 -64.70 -2.46 -19.42
C ARG A 2 -63.44 -2.78 -18.58
N GLY A 3 -63.11 -2.28 -17.40
CA GLY A 3 -63.57 -1.22 -16.51
C GLY A 3 -62.34 -0.79 -15.69
N VAL A 4 -62.15 0.51 -15.40
CA VAL A 4 -62.76 1.29 -14.30
C VAL A 4 -62.08 1.03 -12.95
N GLY A 5 -61.53 2.11 -12.37
CA GLY A 5 -61.25 2.31 -10.95
C GLY A 5 -59.77 2.62 -10.68
N THR A 6 -59.18 3.75 -11.09
CA THR A 6 -59.46 5.15 -10.68
C THR A 6 -59.32 5.30 -9.14
N VAL A 7 -58.52 6.19 -8.55
CA VAL A 7 -58.39 7.64 -8.72
C VAL A 7 -57.14 8.09 -7.93
N LEU A 8 -56.19 8.77 -8.59
CA LEU A 8 -55.76 10.18 -8.41
C LEU A 8 -55.36 10.57 -6.97
N ALA A 9 -54.32 11.37 -6.71
CA ALA A 9 -53.73 12.45 -7.50
C ALA A 9 -52.31 12.77 -6.97
N LEU A 10 -51.42 13.53 -7.62
CA LEU A 10 -51.62 14.59 -8.61
C LEU A 10 -50.28 14.85 -9.34
N CYS A 11 -50.38 15.03 -10.66
CA CYS A 11 -49.54 15.73 -11.65
C CYS A 11 -48.49 16.73 -11.14
N ALA A 12 -47.40 17.09 -11.83
CA ALA A 12 -46.83 16.75 -13.14
C ALA A 12 -45.45 17.44 -13.25
N SER A 13 -44.51 16.90 -14.05
CA SER A 13 -43.69 17.62 -15.07
C SER A 13 -42.38 16.87 -15.44
N LEU A 14 -42.37 16.31 -16.66
CA LEU A 14 -41.32 16.31 -17.73
C LEU A 14 -39.80 16.16 -17.44
N LEU A 15 -39.25 15.04 -17.96
CA LEU A 15 -38.12 14.85 -18.92
C LEU A 15 -36.68 15.47 -18.73
N VAL A 16 -35.70 14.53 -18.70
CA VAL A 16 -34.26 14.51 -19.12
C VAL A 16 -33.17 15.24 -18.27
N PRO A 17 -31.85 14.89 -18.41
CA PRO A 17 -30.95 14.54 -17.29
C PRO A 17 -29.73 15.48 -17.13
N GLU A 18 -28.97 15.40 -16.03
CA GLU A 18 -27.52 15.73 -15.85
C GLU A 18 -27.21 15.74 -14.33
N VAL A 19 -26.23 15.01 -13.77
CA VAL A 19 -24.75 15.11 -13.82
C VAL A 19 -24.22 16.05 -12.70
N SER A 20 -23.60 15.40 -11.70
CA SER A 20 -22.89 15.81 -10.47
C SER A 20 -23.31 17.05 -9.68
N SER A 21 -23.67 16.77 -8.43
CA SER A 21 -23.10 17.47 -7.28
C SER A 21 -23.38 16.68 -6.00
N ARG A 22 -22.34 16.18 -5.31
CA ARG A 22 -22.50 15.65 -3.95
C ARG A 22 -22.08 16.72 -2.95
N SER A 23 -22.94 17.72 -2.81
CA SER A 23 -23.14 18.36 -1.52
C SER A 23 -23.70 17.34 -0.53
N LEU A 24 -23.27 17.46 0.72
CA LEU A 24 -23.72 16.78 1.93
C LEU A 24 -25.07 16.05 1.81
N PHE A 25 -25.01 14.74 1.54
CA PHE A 25 -25.96 13.84 2.18
C PHE A 25 -25.36 13.49 3.54
N ALA A 26 -26.12 13.76 4.61
CA ALA A 26 -25.95 13.06 5.87
C ALA A 26 -25.64 11.59 5.55
N ARG A 27 -24.44 11.10 5.94
CA ARG A 27 -24.06 9.71 5.68
C ARG A 27 -25.21 8.82 6.15
N ALA A 28 -25.60 7.95 5.23
CA ALA A 28 -26.79 7.12 5.29
C ALA A 28 -26.92 6.50 6.69
N ILE A 29 -28.15 6.52 7.20
CA ILE A 29 -28.63 5.54 8.16
C ILE A 29 -28.14 4.17 7.66
N CYS A 30 -27.55 3.36 8.53
CA CYS A 30 -27.24 1.96 8.25
C CYS A 30 -28.40 1.34 7.46
N SER A 31 -28.19 1.03 6.18
CA SER A 31 -29.26 0.64 5.26
C SER A 31 -29.44 -0.88 5.17
N THR A 32 -28.43 -1.65 5.58
CA THR A 32 -28.42 -3.10 5.59
C THR A 32 -27.59 -3.64 6.74
N ASN A 33 -28.05 -4.70 7.40
CA ASN A 33 -27.29 -5.40 8.44
C ASN A 33 -25.92 -5.85 7.91
N LEU A 34 -24.88 -5.76 8.74
CA LEU A 34 -23.55 -6.25 8.38
C LEU A 34 -23.43 -7.73 8.72
N LEU A 35 -23.30 -8.55 7.68
CA LEU A 35 -23.05 -9.98 7.82
C LEU A 35 -21.67 -10.23 8.42
N ILE A 36 -21.63 -10.69 9.67
CA ILE A 36 -20.40 -11.07 10.37
C ILE A 36 -19.95 -12.45 9.88
N ASP A 37 -20.85 -13.43 9.93
CA ASP A 37 -20.53 -14.80 9.55
C ASP A 37 -21.77 -15.58 9.09
N ASN A 38 -21.64 -16.30 7.98
CA ASN A 38 -22.61 -17.28 7.50
C ASN A 38 -22.04 -18.71 7.47
N TYR A 39 -20.81 -18.88 7.97
CA TYR A 39 -20.05 -20.12 8.09
C TYR A 39 -19.77 -20.85 6.77
N SER A 40 -19.97 -20.19 5.63
CA SER A 40 -19.65 -20.76 4.31
C SER A 40 -18.14 -20.98 4.10
N LYS A 41 -17.30 -20.24 4.83
CA LYS A 41 -15.83 -20.27 4.76
C LYS A 41 -15.17 -20.92 5.99
N TYR A 42 -15.96 -21.62 6.81
CA TYR A 42 -15.48 -22.19 8.07
C TYR A 42 -14.35 -23.22 7.90
N SER A 43 -14.30 -23.96 6.78
CA SER A 43 -13.21 -24.91 6.48
C SER A 43 -11.83 -24.25 6.42
N SER A 44 -11.77 -22.95 6.15
CA SER A 44 -10.54 -22.15 6.12
C SER A 44 -10.42 -21.24 7.34
N HIS A 45 -11.23 -21.45 8.38
CA HIS A 45 -11.28 -20.65 9.61
C HIS A 45 -11.53 -19.16 9.36
N GLN A 46 -12.32 -18.83 8.33
CA GLN A 46 -12.66 -17.45 7.98
C GLN A 46 -14.16 -17.20 8.12
N ASN A 47 -14.49 -16.03 8.67
CA ASN A 47 -15.85 -15.50 8.67
C ASN A 47 -16.17 -14.79 7.33
N SER A 48 -17.39 -14.28 7.18
CA SER A 48 -17.83 -13.59 5.95
C SER A 48 -17.03 -12.31 5.64
N LEU A 49 -16.37 -11.73 6.66
CA LEU A 49 -15.52 -10.55 6.56
C LEU A 49 -14.04 -10.90 6.33
N GLY A 50 -13.70 -12.18 6.14
CA GLY A 50 -12.33 -12.64 5.91
C GLY A 50 -11.43 -12.64 7.14
N SER A 51 -12.01 -12.47 8.34
CA SER A 51 -11.30 -12.53 9.63
C SER A 51 -11.44 -13.92 10.26
N TRP A 52 -10.63 -14.20 11.29
CA TRP A 52 -10.56 -15.55 11.87
C TRP A 52 -11.83 -15.94 12.63
N THR A 53 -12.28 -17.19 12.49
CA THR A 53 -13.37 -17.76 13.29
C THR A 53 -13.07 -19.23 13.61
N SER A 54 -13.30 -19.64 14.86
CA SER A 54 -12.99 -20.99 15.35
C SER A 54 -13.61 -21.24 16.73
N ASP A 55 -13.56 -22.48 17.21
CA ASP A 55 -13.94 -22.91 18.55
C ASP A 55 -12.74 -23.30 19.43
N ASP A 56 -11.51 -22.95 19.00
CA ASP A 56 -10.23 -23.31 19.65
C ASP A 56 -10.00 -24.80 19.92
N GLY A 57 -10.85 -25.68 19.38
CA GLY A 57 -10.86 -27.12 19.65
C GLY A 57 -11.47 -27.49 21.00
N SER A 58 -12.13 -26.54 21.70
CA SER A 58 -12.77 -26.83 22.98
C SER A 58 -14.14 -27.52 22.83
N MET A 59 -14.77 -27.54 21.65
CA MET A 59 -16.02 -28.28 21.44
C MET A 59 -15.76 -29.78 21.34
N THR A 60 -16.70 -30.59 21.82
CA THR A 60 -16.63 -32.07 21.68
C THR A 60 -16.92 -32.49 20.23
N SER A 61 -17.79 -31.75 19.55
CA SER A 61 -17.97 -31.82 18.10
C SER A 61 -18.41 -30.47 17.57
N LEU A 62 -17.99 -30.14 16.35
CA LEU A 62 -18.46 -28.97 15.62
C LEU A 62 -18.43 -29.27 14.12
N THR A 63 -19.51 -28.89 13.42
CA THR A 63 -19.60 -29.02 11.97
C THR A 63 -20.28 -27.79 11.39
N ALA A 64 -19.69 -27.23 10.33
CA ALA A 64 -20.28 -26.16 9.56
C ALA A 64 -21.08 -26.71 8.37
N SER A 65 -22.30 -26.23 8.19
CA SER A 65 -23.12 -26.52 7.02
C SER A 65 -23.15 -25.30 6.11
N THR A 66 -22.40 -25.33 5.01
CA THR A 66 -22.34 -24.25 4.03
C THR A 66 -23.68 -24.03 3.34
N ALA A 67 -24.41 -25.11 3.03
CA ALA A 67 -25.73 -25.05 2.39
C ALA A 67 -26.81 -24.41 3.29
N ASN A 68 -26.73 -24.65 4.60
CA ASN A 68 -27.72 -24.15 5.57
C ASN A 68 -27.23 -22.92 6.35
N LYS A 69 -26.04 -22.40 6.03
CA LYS A 69 -25.41 -21.23 6.68
C LYS A 69 -25.42 -21.28 8.22
N LYS A 70 -25.05 -22.43 8.80
CA LYS A 70 -25.08 -22.64 10.25
C LYS A 70 -23.96 -23.54 10.74
N LEU A 71 -23.59 -23.37 12.01
CA LEU A 71 -22.80 -24.32 12.78
C LEU A 71 -23.73 -25.24 13.58
N THR A 72 -23.33 -26.49 13.72
CA THR A 72 -23.90 -27.44 14.68
C THR A 72 -22.78 -27.96 15.56
N PHE A 73 -22.92 -27.82 16.88
CA PHE A 73 -21.84 -28.11 17.82
C PHE A 73 -22.35 -28.72 19.13
N THR A 74 -21.45 -29.40 19.84
CA THR A 74 -21.69 -29.97 21.17
C THR A 74 -20.59 -29.49 22.13
N PRO A 75 -20.91 -28.62 23.11
CA PRO A 75 -19.95 -28.15 24.10
C PRO A 75 -19.62 -29.26 25.12
N LYS A 76 -18.48 -29.12 25.80
CA LYS A 76 -18.09 -29.94 26.94
C LYS A 76 -19.00 -29.66 28.15
N THR A 77 -19.18 -30.67 28.98
CA THR A 77 -20.00 -30.60 30.21
C THR A 77 -19.41 -29.69 31.28
N ASP A 78 -18.13 -29.33 31.19
CA ASP A 78 -17.42 -28.50 32.18
C ASP A 78 -17.56 -26.99 31.94
N GLY A 79 -18.29 -26.58 30.89
CA GLY A 79 -18.51 -25.17 30.55
C GLY A 79 -17.31 -24.46 29.94
N SER A 80 -16.21 -25.16 29.66
CA SER A 80 -14.97 -24.58 29.10
C SER A 80 -15.04 -24.30 27.60
N SER A 81 -16.05 -24.84 26.91
CA SER A 81 -16.17 -24.68 25.46
C SER A 81 -16.60 -23.27 25.07
N TYR A 82 -15.96 -22.71 24.04
CA TYR A 82 -16.39 -21.47 23.43
C TYR A 82 -16.19 -21.47 21.91
N PHE A 83 -16.93 -20.60 21.25
CA PHE A 83 -16.81 -20.32 19.82
C PHE A 83 -16.58 -18.83 19.65
N TYR A 84 -15.71 -18.41 18.73
CA TYR A 84 -15.41 -17.00 18.55
C TYR A 84 -15.21 -16.61 17.08
N THR A 85 -15.40 -15.32 16.84
CA THR A 85 -15.13 -14.65 15.56
C THR A 85 -14.40 -13.34 15.83
N THR A 86 -13.32 -13.08 15.11
CA THR A 86 -12.50 -11.86 15.24
C THR A 86 -12.72 -10.91 14.07
N PHE A 87 -12.19 -9.70 14.21
CA PHE A 87 -12.21 -8.66 13.20
C PHE A 87 -10.80 -8.09 13.01
N SER A 88 -10.13 -8.44 11.89
CA SER A 88 -8.74 -8.05 11.62
C SER A 88 -8.54 -6.52 11.58
N ASN A 89 -9.58 -5.77 11.20
CA ASN A 89 -9.58 -4.30 11.16
C ASN A 89 -10.50 -3.65 12.19
N CYS A 90 -10.99 -4.41 13.17
CA CYS A 90 -12.05 -3.99 14.09
C CYS A 90 -13.33 -3.54 13.39
N ILE A 91 -14.43 -3.40 14.15
CA ILE A 91 -15.69 -2.86 13.65
C ILE A 91 -16.09 -1.67 14.50
N SER A 92 -16.52 -0.58 13.86
CA SER A 92 -17.05 0.60 14.54
C SER A 92 -18.57 0.63 14.43
N ALA A 93 -19.25 -0.02 15.38
CA ALA A 93 -20.70 0.03 15.46
C ALA A 93 -21.23 1.47 15.63
N THR A 94 -20.44 2.35 16.27
CA THR A 94 -20.78 3.78 16.40
C THR A 94 -20.72 4.51 15.06
N ALA A 95 -19.63 4.34 14.28
CA ALA A 95 -19.49 5.01 12.98
C ALA A 95 -20.50 4.47 11.95
N ASP A 96 -20.73 3.16 11.99
CA ASP A 96 -21.58 2.45 11.04
C ASP A 96 -23.06 2.38 11.48
N ARG A 97 -23.38 2.93 12.67
CA ARG A 97 -24.74 3.00 13.26
C ARG A 97 -25.43 1.63 13.44
N TYR A 98 -24.66 0.63 13.84
CA TYR A 98 -25.23 -0.63 14.32
C TYR A 98 -25.67 -0.50 15.77
N ASN A 99 -26.83 -1.05 16.14
CA ASN A 99 -27.37 -0.97 17.51
C ASN A 99 -27.60 -2.32 18.19
N ALA A 100 -27.47 -3.44 17.48
CA ALA A 100 -27.58 -4.78 18.04
C ALA A 100 -26.73 -5.79 17.26
N ILE A 101 -26.47 -6.94 17.86
CA ILE A 101 -26.05 -8.16 17.16
C ILE A 101 -27.25 -9.12 17.09
N THR A 102 -27.43 -9.78 15.94
CA THR A 102 -28.52 -10.75 15.73
C THR A 102 -27.98 -12.05 15.14
N PHE A 103 -28.53 -13.17 15.58
CA PHE A 103 -28.21 -14.51 15.06
C PHE A 103 -29.34 -15.50 15.38
N PRO A 104 -29.72 -16.39 14.44
CA PRO A 104 -30.52 -17.58 14.75
C PRO A 104 -29.74 -18.51 15.67
N PHE A 105 -30.39 -19.01 16.72
CA PHE A 105 -29.76 -19.86 17.71
C PHE A 105 -30.70 -20.96 18.19
N LYS A 106 -30.18 -22.16 18.43
CA LYS A 106 -30.92 -23.28 19.02
C LYS A 106 -30.05 -23.94 20.07
N GLY A 107 -30.60 -24.09 21.26
CA GLY A 107 -30.03 -24.89 22.33
C GLY A 107 -31.13 -25.67 23.04
N PRO A 108 -30.79 -26.50 24.05
CA PRO A 108 -31.77 -27.23 24.86
C PRO A 108 -32.83 -26.30 25.47
N ALA A 109 -34.05 -26.80 25.65
CA ALA A 109 -35.12 -26.05 26.31
C ALA A 109 -34.70 -25.69 27.76
N GLY A 110 -34.85 -24.41 28.12
CA GLY A 110 -34.36 -23.86 29.39
C GLY A 110 -32.86 -23.59 29.43
N GLY A 111 -32.12 -23.84 28.35
CA GLY A 111 -30.68 -23.62 28.28
C GLY A 111 -30.29 -22.14 28.28
N SER A 112 -29.01 -21.88 28.57
CA SER A 112 -28.38 -20.56 28.52
C SER A 112 -26.95 -20.61 27.98
N PHE A 113 -26.45 -19.46 27.52
CA PHE A 113 -25.06 -19.25 27.14
C PHE A 113 -24.67 -17.79 27.42
N THR A 114 -23.37 -17.51 27.48
CA THR A 114 -22.82 -16.17 27.66
C THR A 114 -22.27 -15.65 26.34
N LEU A 115 -22.63 -14.42 25.98
CA LEU A 115 -22.09 -13.69 24.86
C LEU A 115 -21.03 -12.69 25.36
N GLU A 116 -19.82 -12.79 24.82
CA GLU A 116 -18.70 -11.90 25.12
C GLU A 116 -18.44 -10.95 23.95
N LEU A 117 -18.49 -9.64 24.23
CA LEU A 117 -18.06 -8.56 23.34
C LEU A 117 -16.65 -8.10 23.74
N GLN A 118 -15.68 -8.22 22.84
CA GLN A 118 -14.32 -7.73 23.05
C GLN A 118 -14.14 -6.37 22.36
N THR A 119 -13.85 -5.31 23.12
CA THR A 119 -13.57 -3.96 22.58
C THR A 119 -12.21 -3.45 23.04
N ALA A 120 -11.62 -2.49 22.33
CA ALA A 120 -10.32 -1.93 22.69
C ALA A 120 -10.32 -0.40 22.62
N SER A 121 -9.28 0.26 23.13
CA SER A 121 -9.10 1.71 22.98
C SER A 121 -8.71 2.11 21.55
N SER A 122 -7.99 1.23 20.85
CA SER A 122 -7.65 1.29 19.43
C SER A 122 -7.51 -0.13 18.87
N CYS A 123 -7.60 -0.32 17.55
CA CYS A 123 -7.62 -1.66 16.98
C CYS A 123 -6.38 -2.53 17.32
N PRO A 124 -5.16 -1.97 17.33
CA PRO A 124 -3.96 -2.70 17.76
C PRO A 124 -3.88 -2.96 19.27
N ALA A 125 -4.65 -2.25 20.11
CA ALA A 125 -4.57 -2.38 21.56
C ALA A 125 -5.14 -3.71 22.05
N ALA A 126 -4.76 -4.10 23.27
CA ALA A 126 -5.37 -5.22 23.97
C ALA A 126 -6.88 -4.97 24.16
N TYR A 127 -7.68 -6.04 24.09
CA TYR A 127 -9.12 -5.93 24.30
C TYR A 127 -9.48 -6.00 25.78
N THR A 128 -10.63 -5.41 26.09
CA THR A 128 -11.39 -5.58 27.32
C THR A 128 -12.70 -6.31 26.96
N SER A 129 -13.06 -7.31 27.76
CA SER A 129 -14.25 -8.14 27.55
C SER A 129 -15.45 -7.62 28.33
N TYR A 130 -16.63 -7.71 27.70
CA TYR A 130 -17.92 -7.35 28.26
C TYR A 130 -18.90 -8.48 28.00
N TYR A 131 -19.74 -8.85 28.97
CA TYR A 131 -20.51 -10.09 28.92
C TYR A 131 -22.02 -9.85 29.00
N TYR A 132 -22.80 -10.70 28.34
CA TYR A 132 -24.26 -10.72 28.40
C TYR A 132 -24.79 -12.16 28.37
N ASP A 133 -25.56 -12.54 29.38
CA ASP A 133 -26.13 -13.89 29.48
C ASP A 133 -27.47 -13.99 28.74
N VAL A 134 -27.57 -14.96 27.85
CA VAL A 134 -28.81 -15.32 27.16
C VAL A 134 -29.38 -16.55 27.85
N THR A 135 -30.58 -16.43 28.41
CA THR A 135 -31.25 -17.49 29.18
C THR A 135 -32.62 -17.82 28.59
N GLY A 136 -33.21 -18.95 29.01
CA GLY A 136 -34.59 -19.30 28.66
C GLY A 136 -34.78 -19.71 27.20
N LEU A 137 -33.82 -20.43 26.61
CA LEU A 137 -33.95 -20.95 25.25
C LEU A 137 -35.17 -21.89 25.13
N THR A 138 -35.88 -21.83 24.01
CA THR A 138 -37.16 -22.55 23.83
C THR A 138 -37.00 -24.03 23.48
N GLY A 139 -35.79 -24.51 23.18
CA GLY A 139 -35.56 -25.83 22.59
C GLY A 139 -35.73 -25.88 21.06
N SER A 140 -36.24 -24.80 20.45
CA SER A 140 -36.39 -24.64 19.01
C SER A 140 -35.46 -23.53 18.49
N THR A 141 -35.24 -23.47 17.17
CA THR A 141 -34.48 -22.36 16.56
C THR A 141 -35.24 -21.05 16.77
N GLN A 142 -34.57 -20.07 17.37
CA GLN A 142 -35.09 -18.73 17.63
C GLN A 142 -34.06 -17.68 17.24
N THR A 143 -34.49 -16.51 16.76
CA THR A 143 -33.58 -15.39 16.51
C THR A 143 -33.28 -14.67 17.81
N ILE A 144 -32.01 -14.62 18.19
CA ILE A 144 -31.52 -13.83 19.32
C ILE A 144 -31.04 -12.49 18.77
N THR A 145 -31.52 -11.38 19.36
CA THR A 145 -31.05 -10.03 19.05
C THR A 145 -30.67 -9.34 20.36
N VAL A 146 -29.38 -9.04 20.53
CA VAL A 146 -28.85 -8.40 21.74
C VAL A 146 -28.47 -6.96 21.41
N PRO A 147 -29.14 -5.95 22.01
CA PRO A 147 -28.74 -4.56 21.85
C PRO A 147 -27.29 -4.33 22.30
N LEU A 148 -26.52 -3.54 21.56
CA LEU A 148 -25.14 -3.22 21.94
C LEU A 148 -25.09 -2.37 23.23
N SER A 149 -26.20 -1.69 23.57
CA SER A 149 -26.37 -1.01 24.86
C SER A 149 -26.37 -1.95 26.07
N SER A 150 -26.51 -3.27 25.86
CA SER A 150 -26.44 -4.27 26.93
C SER A 150 -25.01 -4.53 27.43
N PHE A 151 -24.00 -3.91 26.82
CA PHE A 151 -22.58 -4.01 27.20
C PHE A 151 -22.08 -2.66 27.74
N PRO A 152 -22.42 -2.29 28.99
CA PRO A 152 -22.11 -0.97 29.52
C PRO A 152 -20.58 -0.74 29.61
N GLY A 153 -20.14 0.41 29.12
CA GLY A 153 -18.73 0.80 29.12
C GLY A 153 -17.89 0.21 27.98
N ALA A 154 -18.47 -0.59 27.08
CA ALA A 154 -17.78 -1.10 25.90
C ALA A 154 -17.49 0.01 24.90
N ASN A 155 -16.29 0.03 24.31
CA ASN A 155 -15.95 0.96 23.24
C ASN A 155 -16.49 0.47 21.90
N LEU A 156 -17.75 0.81 21.60
CA LEU A 156 -18.44 0.39 20.37
C LEU A 156 -17.84 0.97 19.07
N ALA A 157 -16.87 1.89 19.18
CA ALA A 157 -16.11 2.36 18.02
C ALA A 157 -14.97 1.41 17.61
N VAL A 158 -14.60 0.45 18.47
CA VAL A 158 -13.48 -0.48 18.24
C VAL A 158 -13.82 -1.86 18.79
N ILE A 159 -14.68 -2.59 18.07
CA ILE A 159 -15.06 -3.97 18.38
C ILE A 159 -14.04 -4.93 17.73
N LYS A 160 -13.43 -5.81 18.52
CA LYS A 160 -12.37 -6.74 18.07
C LYS A 160 -12.86 -8.16 17.80
N ALA A 161 -13.81 -8.63 18.58
CA ALA A 161 -14.32 -9.99 18.45
C ALA A 161 -15.65 -10.18 19.19
N TRP A 162 -16.31 -11.29 18.87
CA TRP A 162 -17.40 -11.89 19.65
C TRP A 162 -17.05 -13.32 20.03
N ALA A 163 -17.44 -13.74 21.24
CA ALA A 163 -17.39 -15.14 21.65
C ALA A 163 -18.69 -15.61 22.31
N TRP A 164 -19.03 -16.87 22.09
CA TRP A 164 -20.15 -17.59 22.72
C TRP A 164 -19.55 -18.66 23.61
N SER A 165 -19.87 -18.62 24.90
CA SER A 165 -19.31 -19.52 25.91
C SER A 165 -20.36 -19.85 26.97
N GLY A 166 -19.99 -20.58 28.03
CA GLY A 166 -20.85 -20.77 29.21
C GLY A 166 -22.16 -21.54 28.91
N PHE A 167 -22.14 -22.45 27.94
CA PHE A 167 -23.30 -23.25 27.56
C PHE A 167 -23.78 -24.12 28.73
N SER A 168 -25.03 -23.96 29.15
CA SER A 168 -25.54 -24.52 30.41
C SER A 168 -25.87 -26.01 30.38
N ALA A 169 -25.83 -26.65 29.21
CA ALA A 169 -26.24 -28.04 29.03
C ALA A 169 -25.42 -28.74 27.96
N ALA A 170 -25.05 -29.99 28.24
CA ALA A 170 -24.52 -30.88 27.23
C ALA A 170 -25.64 -31.32 26.27
N GLY A 171 -25.43 -31.12 24.98
CA GLY A 171 -26.44 -31.37 23.95
C GLY A 171 -26.02 -30.77 22.61
N SER A 172 -26.85 -30.93 21.59
CA SER A 172 -26.62 -30.32 20.28
C SER A 172 -27.11 -28.88 20.28
N TRP A 173 -26.23 -27.97 19.89
CA TRP A 173 -26.50 -26.54 19.71
C TRP A 173 -26.33 -26.17 18.24
N GLU A 174 -27.04 -25.14 17.80
CA GLU A 174 -26.93 -24.60 16.45
C GLU A 174 -26.79 -23.07 16.50
N LEU A 175 -25.84 -22.53 15.73
CA LEU A 175 -25.63 -21.10 15.54
C LEU A 175 -25.73 -20.77 14.05
N GLY A 176 -26.70 -19.94 13.70
CA GLY A 176 -26.95 -19.48 12.34
C GLY A 176 -26.25 -18.17 12.02
N GLU A 177 -26.55 -17.64 10.83
CA GLU A 177 -25.97 -16.42 10.29
C GLU A 177 -25.98 -15.25 11.31
N THR A 178 -24.79 -14.73 11.61
CA THR A 178 -24.57 -13.68 12.60
C THR A 178 -24.38 -12.34 11.93
N SER A 179 -25.07 -11.30 12.38
CA SER A 179 -24.98 -9.96 11.79
C SER A 179 -25.08 -8.84 12.83
N PHE A 180 -24.47 -7.69 12.55
CA PHE A 180 -24.83 -6.44 13.21
C PHE A 180 -26.10 -5.84 12.58
N VAL A 181 -26.96 -5.26 13.42
CA VAL A 181 -28.27 -4.72 13.03
C VAL A 181 -28.24 -3.21 12.93
N CYS A 182 -28.82 -2.66 11.88
CA CYS A 182 -28.99 -1.22 11.70
C CYS A 182 -30.00 -0.59 12.67
N ALA A 183 -29.65 0.58 13.21
CA ALA A 183 -30.58 1.42 13.96
C ALA A 183 -31.68 1.99 13.04
N GLY A 184 -32.74 1.20 12.78
CA GLY A 184 -33.87 1.56 11.92
C GLY A 184 -34.61 0.38 11.27
N GLY A 185 -34.12 -0.86 11.42
CA GLY A 185 -34.83 -2.06 10.95
C GLY A 185 -36.01 -2.46 11.85
N PRO A 186 -36.96 -3.29 11.35
CA PRO A 186 -38.12 -3.72 12.12
C PRO A 186 -37.69 -4.43 13.41
N THR A 187 -38.11 -3.86 14.55
CA THR A 187 -37.84 -4.38 15.89
C THR A 187 -38.64 -5.67 16.14
N SER A 188 -37.96 -6.79 16.32
CA SER A 188 -38.51 -7.94 17.05
C SER A 188 -38.31 -7.72 18.56
N ALA A 189 -39.35 -7.97 19.36
CA ALA A 189 -39.39 -7.67 20.79
C ALA A 189 -38.25 -8.34 21.59
N PRO A 190 -37.69 -7.67 22.63
CA PRO A 190 -36.69 -8.28 23.52
C PRO A 190 -37.31 -9.38 24.39
N VAL A 191 -36.56 -10.46 24.61
CA VAL A 191 -36.85 -11.44 25.67
C VAL A 191 -36.33 -10.88 27.00
N SER A 192 -37.15 -10.93 28.04
CA SER A 192 -36.93 -10.31 29.35
C SER A 192 -35.66 -10.76 30.08
N SER A 193 -34.99 -9.81 30.75
CA SER A 193 -33.82 -10.02 31.62
C SER A 193 -34.13 -9.68 33.08
N THR A 194 -33.58 -10.45 34.02
CA THR A 194 -33.45 -10.08 35.44
C THR A 194 -31.97 -9.87 35.76
N THR A 195 -31.59 -8.65 36.14
CA THR A 195 -30.21 -8.27 36.49
C THR A 195 -30.00 -8.40 37.99
N SER A 196 -28.98 -9.15 38.44
CA SER A 196 -28.49 -9.10 39.82
C SER A 196 -27.13 -8.41 39.88
N THR A 197 -27.10 -7.25 40.54
CA THR A 197 -25.92 -6.43 40.79
C THR A 197 -25.27 -6.87 42.11
N SER A 198 -23.96 -7.10 42.14
CA SER A 198 -23.19 -7.04 43.38
C SER A 198 -21.84 -6.36 43.17
N SER A 199 -21.78 -5.13 43.64
CA SER A 199 -20.59 -4.30 43.82
C SER A 199 -19.84 -4.70 45.09
N SER A 200 -18.51 -4.68 45.07
CA SER A 200 -17.69 -4.76 46.27
C SER A 200 -16.70 -3.59 46.34
N SER A 201 -16.86 -2.73 47.35
CA SER A 201 -15.73 -2.00 47.95
C SER A 201 -15.97 -1.77 49.45
N SER A 202 -15.14 -2.45 50.25
CA SER A 202 -14.54 -2.08 51.55
C SER A 202 -15.42 -1.49 52.67
N SER A 203 -15.51 -2.19 53.79
CA SER A 203 -14.80 -1.80 55.02
C SER A 203 -15.08 -2.76 56.19
N THR A 204 -14.15 -2.69 57.12
CA THR A 204 -13.69 -3.67 58.11
C THR A 204 -14.54 -3.77 59.39
N ARG A 205 -14.49 -4.98 59.98
CA ARG A 205 -14.21 -5.29 61.41
C ARG A 205 -15.37 -5.74 62.32
N SER A 206 -15.12 -6.92 62.91
CA SER A 206 -15.49 -7.41 64.26
C SER A 206 -16.99 -7.71 64.52
N THR A 207 -17.42 -8.79 65.18
CA THR A 207 -16.76 -9.64 66.21
C THR A 207 -17.61 -10.90 66.50
N THR A 208 -17.01 -11.84 67.26
CA THR A 208 -17.62 -12.92 68.06
C THR A 208 -18.26 -14.12 67.32
N SER A 209 -18.07 -15.39 67.69
CA SER A 209 -17.41 -16.06 68.83
C SER A 209 -17.30 -17.55 68.46
N THR A 210 -16.16 -18.22 68.70
CA THR A 210 -15.96 -19.33 69.66
C THR A 210 -16.99 -20.48 69.57
N THR A 211 -16.67 -21.78 69.47
CA THR A 211 -15.57 -22.57 70.06
C THR A 211 -15.63 -24.00 69.48
N SER A 212 -14.47 -24.68 69.44
CA SER A 212 -14.24 -26.13 69.70
C SER A 212 -14.91 -27.19 68.78
N THR A 213 -14.27 -28.29 68.36
CA THR A 213 -13.29 -29.14 69.05
C THR A 213 -12.73 -30.19 68.07
N THR A 214 -11.44 -30.56 68.22
CA THR A 214 -10.81 -31.91 68.03
C THR A 214 -11.08 -32.72 66.74
N SER A 215 -10.15 -33.40 66.08
CA SER A 215 -8.84 -33.96 66.48
C SER A 215 -8.20 -34.69 65.28
N THR A 216 -6.86 -34.74 65.24
CA THR A 216 -5.94 -35.84 64.79
C THR A 216 -6.27 -36.67 63.53
N SER A 217 -5.35 -37.08 62.65
CA SER A 217 -3.89 -37.05 62.56
C SER A 217 -3.48 -37.75 61.24
N SER A 218 -2.27 -37.45 60.79
CA SER A 218 -1.24 -38.40 60.28
C SER A 218 -1.36 -39.05 58.89
N SER A 219 -0.38 -38.67 58.03
CA SER A 219 0.61 -39.50 57.28
C SER A 219 0.09 -40.59 56.31
N SER A 220 0.69 -40.95 55.16
CA SER A 220 1.99 -40.70 54.51
C SER A 220 2.06 -41.51 53.18
N SER A 221 2.83 -40.99 52.22
CA SER A 221 3.81 -41.68 51.34
C SER A 221 3.46 -42.84 50.36
N SER A 222 4.07 -42.68 49.16
CA SER A 222 4.89 -43.61 48.35
C SER A 222 4.27 -44.62 47.35
N SER A 223 4.46 -44.29 46.06
CA SER A 223 5.12 -45.05 44.94
C SER A 223 5.08 -46.59 44.85
N SER A 224 4.81 -47.11 43.63
CA SER A 224 5.56 -48.17 42.87
C SER A 224 4.81 -48.52 41.55
N THR A 225 5.35 -48.29 40.34
CA THR A 225 6.17 -49.15 39.43
C THR A 225 5.56 -50.42 38.79
N ARG A 226 5.78 -50.52 37.46
CA ARG A 226 6.07 -51.72 36.61
C ARG A 226 4.88 -52.38 35.86
N SER A 227 4.71 -52.16 34.55
CA SER A 227 5.27 -52.86 33.36
C SER A 227 4.73 -54.27 33.08
N THR A 228 4.14 -54.47 31.90
CA THR A 228 4.17 -55.74 31.13
C THR A 228 4.07 -55.47 29.63
N THR A 229 4.80 -56.30 28.88
CA THR A 229 5.13 -56.26 27.46
C THR A 229 4.29 -57.29 26.68
N SER A 230 4.44 -57.28 25.33
CA SER A 230 4.39 -58.44 24.41
C SER A 230 3.05 -58.62 23.65
N THR A 231 2.94 -58.94 22.35
CA THR A 231 3.82 -58.97 21.14
C THR A 231 2.95 -59.37 19.92
N THR A 232 3.32 -58.93 18.70
CA THR A 232 3.24 -59.59 17.34
C THR A 232 1.88 -60.14 16.83
N SER A 233 1.42 -59.99 15.57
CA SER A 233 2.12 -60.27 14.29
C SER A 233 1.29 -59.85 13.06
N THR A 234 1.99 -59.35 12.01
CA THR A 234 1.90 -59.63 10.53
C THR A 234 0.50 -59.77 9.85
N THR A 235 0.19 -59.21 8.67
CA THR A 235 0.94 -59.15 7.40
C THR A 235 0.27 -58.19 6.40
N SER A 236 1.08 -57.74 5.43
CA SER A 236 0.93 -56.83 4.29
C SER A 236 -0.06 -57.19 3.16
N THR A 237 -0.53 -56.18 2.41
CA THR A 237 -0.71 -56.25 0.93
C THR A 237 -0.63 -54.87 0.26
N THR A 238 0.02 -54.88 -0.90
CA THR A 238 0.41 -53.81 -1.84
C THR A 238 -0.72 -53.41 -2.80
N SER A 239 -0.70 -52.20 -3.37
CA SER A 239 -1.35 -51.92 -4.67
C SER A 239 -0.64 -50.79 -5.44
N THR A 240 -0.19 -51.12 -6.65
CA THR A 240 0.43 -50.27 -7.67
C THR A 240 -0.60 -49.81 -8.74
N PRO A 241 -0.23 -48.87 -9.64
CA PRO A 241 -1.14 -48.15 -10.53
C PRO A 241 -1.37 -48.87 -11.87
N THR A 242 -2.42 -48.48 -12.59
CA THR A 242 -2.78 -49.04 -13.91
C THR A 242 -2.59 -48.04 -15.06
N THR A 243 -2.00 -48.53 -16.15
CA THR A 243 -1.92 -47.95 -17.50
C THR A 243 -2.36 -49.01 -18.52
N SER A 244 -2.99 -48.60 -19.63
CA SER A 244 -2.98 -49.23 -20.97
C SER A 244 -3.87 -48.39 -21.92
N THR A 245 -3.34 -47.75 -22.97
CA THR A 245 -3.04 -48.20 -24.35
C THR A 245 -4.24 -48.58 -25.23
N GLY A 246 -4.33 -47.92 -26.39
CA GLY A 246 -5.17 -48.27 -27.54
C GLY A 246 -4.89 -47.36 -28.74
N THR A 247 -4.45 -47.95 -29.85
CA THR A 247 -3.87 -47.35 -31.07
C THR A 247 -4.85 -47.43 -32.25
N THR A 248 -4.85 -46.46 -33.18
CA THR A 248 -5.02 -46.54 -34.66
C THR A 248 -4.91 -45.12 -35.24
N GLY A 249 -3.93 -44.76 -36.09
CA GLY A 249 -3.96 -44.82 -37.58
C GLY A 249 -4.92 -43.76 -38.17
N THR A 250 -4.54 -42.75 -38.96
CA THR A 250 -3.96 -42.83 -40.33
C THR A 250 -3.53 -41.42 -40.83
N THR A 251 -2.41 -41.38 -41.58
CA THR A 251 -1.93 -40.46 -42.66
C THR A 251 -2.67 -39.17 -43.03
N SER A 252 -1.95 -38.05 -43.27
CA SER A 252 -1.40 -37.68 -44.61
C SER A 252 -0.79 -36.26 -44.71
N THR A 253 0.44 -36.20 -45.25
CA THR A 253 0.99 -35.26 -46.27
C THR A 253 1.24 -33.75 -46.02
N SER A 254 2.56 -33.44 -45.98
CA SER A 254 3.31 -32.45 -46.81
C SER A 254 2.89 -30.98 -46.90
N SER A 255 3.82 -30.05 -46.63
CA SER A 255 4.54 -29.32 -47.69
C SER A 255 5.59 -28.34 -47.14
N THR A 256 6.66 -28.24 -47.93
CA THR A 256 7.88 -27.44 -47.75
C THR A 256 7.87 -26.35 -48.83
N SER A 257 8.25 -25.11 -48.51
CA SER A 257 8.68 -24.07 -49.47
C SER A 257 9.05 -22.79 -48.68
N SER A 258 10.32 -22.40 -48.51
CA SER A 258 11.12 -21.55 -49.42
C SER A 258 10.26 -20.66 -50.33
N THR A 259 10.47 -19.35 -50.47
CA THR A 259 11.62 -18.75 -51.17
C THR A 259 11.53 -17.21 -51.09
N THR A 260 12.70 -16.55 -51.07
CA THR A 260 13.04 -15.27 -51.74
C THR A 260 12.32 -13.94 -51.43
N ARG A 261 13.13 -13.06 -50.82
CA ARG A 261 13.31 -11.62 -51.06
C ARG A 261 13.28 -11.23 -52.55
N PRO A 262 12.91 -9.98 -52.86
CA PRO A 262 13.80 -9.18 -53.70
C PRO A 262 14.07 -7.77 -53.16
N THR A 263 15.29 -7.35 -53.43
CA THR A 263 15.84 -5.99 -53.34
C THR A 263 15.48 -5.17 -54.57
N SER A 264 15.24 -3.87 -54.40
CA SER A 264 15.80 -2.80 -55.26
C SER A 264 15.65 -1.47 -54.52
N THR A 265 16.73 -0.80 -54.10
CA THR A 265 17.48 0.26 -54.83
C THR A 265 16.57 1.29 -55.51
N THR A 266 16.61 2.55 -55.06
CA THR A 266 16.96 3.72 -55.88
C THR A 266 17.23 4.92 -54.96
N SER A 267 18.43 5.46 -55.10
CA SER A 267 18.94 6.73 -54.62
C SER A 267 18.40 7.91 -55.44
N THR A 268 18.12 9.05 -54.80
CA THR A 268 18.28 10.35 -55.48
C THR A 268 18.69 11.45 -54.50
N THR A 269 19.86 11.99 -54.81
CA THR A 269 20.57 13.16 -54.32
C THR A 269 19.92 14.45 -54.82
N SER A 270 20.01 15.54 -54.05
CA SER A 270 20.28 16.92 -54.51
C SER A 270 20.01 17.90 -53.34
N THR A 271 21.04 18.50 -52.73
CA THR A 271 21.51 19.91 -52.95
C THR A 271 20.43 20.93 -52.64
N SER A 272 20.62 22.03 -51.92
CA SER A 272 21.74 22.96 -51.61
C SER A 272 21.03 24.07 -50.79
N SER A 273 21.58 24.97 -49.99
CA SER A 273 22.83 25.73 -50.04
C SER A 273 22.79 26.73 -48.86
N SER A 274 23.99 27.19 -48.47
CA SER A 274 24.34 28.57 -48.06
C SER A 274 23.61 29.15 -46.84
N SER A 275 24.24 29.63 -45.76
CA SER A 275 25.44 30.47 -45.54
C SER A 275 25.00 31.37 -44.36
N SER A 276 25.76 31.83 -43.38
CA SER A 276 27.19 32.01 -43.19
C SER A 276 27.37 32.69 -41.82
N SER A 277 28.44 32.31 -41.09
CA SER A 277 29.31 33.15 -40.23
C SER A 277 28.68 33.99 -39.09
N SER A 278 29.24 34.03 -37.87
CA SER A 278 30.67 34.30 -37.58
C SER A 278 31.10 33.96 -36.13
N SER A 279 32.22 33.21 -36.05
CA SER A 279 33.40 33.29 -35.16
C SER A 279 33.27 33.75 -33.70
N SER A 280 33.84 33.02 -32.72
CA SER A 280 35.25 33.14 -32.24
C SER A 280 35.38 32.28 -30.96
N THR A 281 36.47 31.65 -30.52
CA THR A 281 37.81 31.33 -31.01
C THR A 281 38.27 30.09 -30.24
N ARG A 282 39.23 29.38 -30.84
CA ARG A 282 39.71 28.02 -30.59
C ARG A 282 41.06 28.05 -29.87
N THR A 283 41.35 27.02 -29.06
CA THR A 283 42.72 26.49 -28.83
C THR A 283 42.62 24.98 -28.56
N THR A 284 42.64 24.11 -29.58
CA THR A 284 43.75 23.20 -30.01
C THR A 284 44.43 22.39 -28.91
N SER A 285 44.37 21.05 -28.94
CA SER A 285 45.33 20.20 -29.69
C SER A 285 44.79 18.75 -29.83
N THR A 286 44.51 18.29 -31.07
CA THR A 286 45.25 17.29 -31.90
C THR A 286 45.46 15.90 -31.27
N THR A 287 44.66 14.87 -31.58
CA THR A 287 44.65 13.94 -32.75
C THR A 287 45.60 12.75 -32.65
N SER A 288 45.05 11.54 -32.57
CA SER A 288 45.54 10.38 -33.34
C SER A 288 44.40 9.39 -33.60
N THR A 289 44.31 8.96 -34.86
CA THR A 289 43.28 8.09 -35.44
C THR A 289 43.86 6.68 -35.59
N SER A 290 43.09 5.63 -35.32
CA SER A 290 43.28 4.35 -36.02
C SER A 290 41.96 3.59 -36.12
N SER A 291 41.63 3.19 -37.34
CA SER A 291 40.50 2.39 -37.78
C SER A 291 40.80 0.89 -37.68
N GLY A 292 39.83 0.09 -37.21
CA GLY A 292 39.88 -1.38 -37.29
C GLY A 292 38.48 -1.98 -37.17
N THR A 293 38.06 -2.70 -38.21
CA THR A 293 36.76 -3.35 -38.40
C THR A 293 36.67 -4.71 -37.70
N GLY A 294 35.56 -4.94 -36.98
CA GLY A 294 34.79 -6.18 -36.86
C GLY A 294 35.44 -7.46 -36.32
N THR A 295 35.08 -7.89 -35.11
CA THR A 295 34.66 -9.28 -34.84
C THR A 295 33.89 -9.38 -33.52
N SER A 296 32.88 -10.25 -33.51
CA SER A 296 32.07 -10.63 -32.35
C SER A 296 32.94 -11.18 -31.21
N THR A 297 32.88 -10.58 -30.03
CA THR A 297 33.38 -11.17 -28.79
C THR A 297 32.42 -10.86 -27.64
N THR A 298 31.87 -11.94 -27.09
CA THR A 298 31.27 -12.10 -25.78
C THR A 298 31.97 -11.22 -24.74
N SER A 299 31.23 -10.29 -24.13
CA SER A 299 31.72 -9.47 -23.03
C SER A 299 31.85 -10.29 -21.75
N SER A 300 32.97 -11.00 -21.63
CA SER A 300 33.56 -11.35 -20.35
C SER A 300 34.98 -10.83 -20.34
N ILE A 301 35.21 -9.66 -19.75
CA ILE A 301 36.44 -9.28 -19.03
C ILE A 301 36.07 -8.11 -18.10
N VAL A 302 36.03 -8.44 -16.81
CA VAL A 302 36.18 -7.52 -15.68
C VAL A 302 37.68 -7.20 -15.56
N PRO A 303 38.10 -5.95 -15.31
CA PRO A 303 39.50 -5.67 -15.01
C PRO A 303 39.89 -6.33 -13.68
N SER A 304 40.94 -7.16 -13.70
CA SER A 304 41.61 -7.67 -12.51
C SER A 304 42.44 -6.57 -11.86
N GLY A 305 42.29 -6.33 -10.54
CA GLY A 305 43.30 -5.56 -9.81
C GLY A 305 42.99 -5.25 -8.34
N THR A 306 41.77 -4.90 -7.99
CA THR A 306 41.41 -4.56 -6.60
C THR A 306 40.07 -5.17 -6.24
N CYS A 307 40.05 -5.95 -5.17
CA CYS A 307 38.78 -6.39 -4.59
C CYS A 307 37.96 -5.14 -4.20
N GLN A 308 36.66 -5.17 -4.51
CA GLN A 308 35.69 -4.17 -4.07
C GLN A 308 34.74 -4.78 -3.04
N PRO A 309 34.33 -4.03 -2.00
CA PRO A 309 33.27 -4.46 -1.11
C PRO A 309 32.01 -4.78 -1.90
N LEU A 310 31.39 -5.92 -1.61
CA LEU A 310 30.13 -6.33 -2.25
C LEU A 310 28.97 -6.03 -1.31
N LEU A 311 28.17 -5.03 -1.65
CA LEU A 311 27.04 -4.59 -0.85
C LEU A 311 25.98 -5.70 -0.78
N ILE A 312 25.59 -6.08 0.44
CA ILE A 312 24.49 -7.00 0.70
C ILE A 312 23.22 -6.19 0.92
N ASP A 313 23.27 -5.25 1.86
CA ASP A 313 22.16 -4.36 2.14
C ASP A 313 22.66 -2.98 2.57
N ASP A 314 22.02 -1.94 2.06
CA ASP A 314 22.25 -0.53 2.42
C ASP A 314 21.11 0.04 3.28
N TRP A 315 20.04 -0.73 3.50
CA TRP A 315 18.82 -0.31 4.16
C TRP A 315 18.30 1.02 3.59
N ALA A 316 18.38 1.20 2.26
CA ALA A 316 18.04 2.46 1.61
C ALA A 316 16.56 2.85 1.75
N SER A 317 15.67 1.87 1.91
CA SER A 317 14.23 2.10 2.00
C SER A 317 13.53 1.09 2.90
N GLN A 318 12.54 1.56 3.65
CA GLN A 318 11.58 0.72 4.37
C GLN A 318 10.83 -0.23 3.42
N SER A 319 10.44 0.25 2.23
CA SER A 319 9.67 -0.52 1.25
C SER A 319 10.39 -1.79 0.80
N ARG A 320 11.74 -1.75 0.73
CA ARG A 320 12.55 -2.91 0.37
C ARG A 320 12.39 -4.06 1.35
N LEU A 321 12.17 -3.80 2.64
CA LEU A 321 12.04 -4.85 3.65
C LEU A 321 10.60 -5.26 3.95
N THR A 322 9.64 -4.34 3.81
CA THR A 322 8.24 -4.57 4.23
C THR A 322 7.25 -4.71 3.10
N PHE A 323 7.59 -4.30 1.89
CA PHE A 323 6.73 -4.45 0.72
C PHE A 323 7.29 -5.48 -0.27
N LEU A 324 8.59 -5.38 -0.57
CA LEU A 324 9.19 -6.17 -1.66
C LEU A 324 10.07 -7.31 -1.17
N PHE A 325 10.47 -7.27 0.10
CA PHE A 325 11.26 -8.31 0.76
C PHE A 325 12.61 -8.59 0.10
N TYR A 326 13.37 -7.57 -0.33
CA TYR A 326 14.69 -7.76 -0.94
C TYR A 326 15.81 -6.83 -0.43
N ASN A 327 17.05 -7.30 -0.52
CA ASN A 327 18.27 -6.58 -0.20
C ASN A 327 18.88 -5.85 -1.42
N ALA A 328 20.05 -5.22 -1.26
CA ALA A 328 20.67 -4.42 -2.32
C ALA A 328 21.20 -5.27 -3.49
N MET A 329 21.24 -6.59 -3.30
CA MET A 329 21.55 -7.59 -4.34
C MET A 329 20.30 -8.05 -5.09
N ASN A 330 19.13 -7.45 -4.83
CA ASN A 330 17.81 -7.92 -5.29
C ASN A 330 17.55 -9.38 -4.86
N GLN A 331 18.00 -9.77 -3.66
CA GLN A 331 17.80 -11.10 -3.10
C GLN A 331 16.88 -11.04 -1.89
N PRO A 332 16.10 -12.10 -1.59
CA PRO A 332 15.14 -12.08 -0.48
C PRO A 332 15.76 -11.68 0.86
N SER A 333 15.16 -10.70 1.53
CA SER A 333 15.58 -10.22 2.84
C SER A 333 14.39 -9.68 3.63
N SER A 334 14.12 -10.29 4.78
CA SER A 334 13.06 -9.85 5.69
C SER A 334 13.12 -10.62 7.02
N ASP A 335 12.07 -10.54 7.81
CA ASP A 335 11.72 -11.53 8.83
C ASP A 335 10.62 -12.48 8.31
N ASP A 336 10.12 -13.34 9.19
CA ASP A 336 8.94 -14.20 8.99
C ASP A 336 7.70 -13.67 9.72
N GLY A 337 7.62 -12.35 9.96
CA GLY A 337 6.61 -11.73 10.81
C GLY A 337 6.81 -11.97 12.31
N THR A 338 7.94 -12.55 12.72
CA THR A 338 8.26 -12.72 14.14
C THR A 338 8.77 -11.45 14.79
N MET A 339 9.26 -10.45 14.05
CA MET A 339 9.67 -9.18 14.66
C MET A 339 8.47 -8.41 15.19
N THR A 340 8.64 -7.71 16.31
CA THR A 340 7.63 -6.75 16.80
C THR A 340 7.58 -5.52 15.89
N SER A 341 8.73 -5.09 15.39
CA SER A 341 8.84 -4.05 14.37
C SER A 341 10.16 -4.12 13.62
N ILE A 342 10.14 -3.66 12.37
CA ILE A 342 11.31 -3.44 11.51
C ILE A 342 11.21 -2.01 10.99
N VAL A 343 12.14 -1.14 11.40
CA VAL A 343 12.11 0.29 11.06
C VAL A 343 13.39 0.68 10.35
N VAL A 344 13.28 1.17 9.13
CA VAL A 344 14.38 1.67 8.31
C VAL A 344 14.43 3.19 8.38
N ALA A 345 15.58 3.74 8.77
CA ALA A 345 15.83 5.18 8.78
C ALA A 345 17.32 5.46 8.59
N ASN A 346 17.68 6.45 7.76
CA ASN A 346 19.07 6.88 7.54
C ASN A 346 20.03 5.73 7.18
N ASN A 347 19.61 4.85 6.26
CA ASN A 347 20.38 3.66 5.87
C ASN A 347 20.73 2.76 7.07
N ARG A 348 19.83 2.70 8.06
CA ARG A 348 19.88 1.78 9.19
C ARG A 348 18.56 1.04 9.29
N VAL A 349 18.59 -0.25 9.63
CA VAL A 349 17.41 -1.01 10.03
C VAL A 349 17.44 -1.28 11.53
N THR A 350 16.38 -0.90 12.23
CA THR A 350 16.17 -1.25 13.64
C THR A 350 15.20 -2.40 13.73
N LEU A 351 15.68 -3.52 14.25
CA LEU A 351 14.91 -4.73 14.50
C LEU A 351 14.49 -4.75 15.97
N THR A 352 13.19 -4.90 16.23
CA THR A 352 12.64 -5.07 17.58
C THR A 352 12.16 -6.52 17.73
N PRO A 353 12.99 -7.44 18.22
CA PRO A 353 12.66 -8.86 18.28
C PRO A 353 11.75 -9.20 19.47
N LYS A 354 10.93 -10.24 19.31
CA LYS A 354 10.30 -11.02 20.38
C LYS A 354 11.01 -12.37 20.51
N SER A 355 10.58 -13.19 21.47
CA SER A 355 11.19 -14.51 21.68
C SER A 355 11.07 -15.36 20.41
N GLY A 356 12.20 -15.89 19.93
CA GLY A 356 12.23 -16.70 18.71
C GLY A 356 12.27 -15.92 17.41
N SER A 357 12.38 -14.59 17.43
CA SER A 357 12.47 -13.83 16.19
C SER A 357 13.73 -14.12 15.39
N TYR A 358 13.63 -14.02 14.07
CA TYR A 358 14.79 -13.95 13.19
C TYR A 358 14.65 -12.92 12.08
N PHE A 359 15.78 -12.54 11.51
CA PHE A 359 15.87 -11.71 10.31
C PHE A 359 16.91 -12.31 9.38
N TYR A 360 16.67 -12.30 8.06
CA TYR A 360 17.57 -12.89 7.10
C TYR A 360 17.85 -11.97 5.91
N SER A 361 18.97 -12.21 5.25
CA SER A 361 19.34 -11.62 3.98
C SER A 361 20.00 -12.67 3.10
N SER A 362 19.46 -12.88 1.90
CA SER A 362 19.95 -13.88 0.94
C SER A 362 21.00 -13.29 0.01
N PHE A 363 21.88 -14.11 -0.54
CA PHE A 363 22.96 -13.68 -1.43
C PHE A 363 22.78 -14.16 -2.87
N GLY A 364 21.88 -15.12 -3.13
CA GLY A 364 21.69 -15.69 -4.48
C GLY A 364 22.87 -16.56 -4.95
N CYS A 365 23.60 -17.17 -4.02
CA CYS A 365 24.82 -17.97 -4.24
C CYS A 365 26.07 -17.15 -4.65
N VAL A 366 26.68 -16.49 -3.67
CA VAL A 366 27.90 -15.70 -3.85
C VAL A 366 29.14 -16.52 -3.57
N SER A 367 30.11 -16.45 -4.47
CA SER A 367 31.48 -16.92 -4.22
C SER A 367 32.34 -15.79 -3.65
N ALA A 368 32.60 -15.85 -2.35
CA ALA A 368 33.55 -15.00 -1.64
C ALA A 368 35.00 -15.55 -1.68
N ALA A 369 35.18 -16.80 -2.12
CA ALA A 369 36.47 -17.47 -2.14
C ALA A 369 37.58 -16.62 -2.78
N ASN A 370 38.70 -16.49 -2.07
CA ASN A 370 39.89 -15.73 -2.48
C ASN A 370 39.65 -14.24 -2.81
N ARG A 371 38.51 -13.65 -2.40
CA ARG A 371 38.18 -12.23 -2.62
C ARG A 371 37.78 -11.52 -1.34
N HIS A 372 36.80 -12.08 -0.61
CA HIS A 372 36.23 -11.47 0.59
C HIS A 372 36.48 -12.35 1.81
N GLY A 373 37.02 -11.80 2.89
CA GLY A 373 37.34 -12.56 4.11
C GLY A 373 36.23 -12.58 5.15
N GLY A 374 35.14 -11.85 4.93
CA GLY A 374 33.98 -11.83 5.80
C GLY A 374 32.96 -10.76 5.42
N ILE A 375 31.99 -10.55 6.31
CA ILE A 375 30.96 -9.51 6.21
C ILE A 375 31.19 -8.48 7.31
N SER A 376 30.97 -7.21 7.03
CA SER A 376 31.03 -6.14 8.02
C SER A 376 29.80 -5.26 7.97
N LEU A 377 29.41 -4.74 9.13
CA LEU A 377 28.28 -3.84 9.31
C LEU A 377 28.45 -3.01 10.59
N ARG A 378 27.85 -1.82 10.60
CA ARG A 378 27.68 -1.03 11.83
C ARG A 378 26.58 -1.64 12.67
N ILE A 379 26.76 -1.73 13.99
CA ILE A 379 25.71 -2.17 14.92
C ILE A 379 25.63 -1.20 16.08
N LYS A 380 24.40 -0.78 16.41
CA LYS A 380 24.06 -0.07 17.64
C LYS A 380 23.09 -0.93 18.44
N ALA A 381 23.50 -1.34 19.63
CA ALA A 381 22.68 -2.14 20.55
C ALA A 381 23.00 -1.79 22.00
N ALA A 382 22.02 -1.93 22.89
CA ALA A 382 22.22 -1.66 24.32
C ALA A 382 23.15 -2.68 24.99
N ALA A 383 23.73 -2.32 26.13
CA ALA A 383 24.53 -3.25 26.91
C ALA A 383 23.76 -4.54 27.28
N GLY A 384 24.46 -5.67 27.20
CA GLY A 384 23.90 -7.00 27.41
C GLY A 384 23.00 -7.52 26.29
N THR A 385 22.98 -6.90 25.11
CA THR A 385 22.29 -7.46 23.95
C THR A 385 23.03 -8.68 23.39
N THR A 386 22.31 -9.73 23.04
CA THR A 386 22.87 -10.97 22.49
C THR A 386 21.99 -11.54 21.39
N PHE A 387 22.61 -12.08 20.35
CA PHE A 387 21.96 -12.85 19.29
C PHE A 387 22.97 -13.81 18.66
N THR A 388 22.53 -14.59 17.68
CA THR A 388 23.38 -15.52 16.92
C THR A 388 23.37 -15.14 15.45
N VAL A 389 24.55 -15.13 14.85
CA VAL A 389 24.73 -15.01 13.40
C VAL A 389 24.83 -16.41 12.83
N GLN A 390 23.93 -16.75 11.91
CA GLN A 390 23.97 -18.00 11.17
C GLN A 390 24.36 -17.70 9.71
N MET A 391 25.49 -18.25 9.27
CA MET A 391 25.87 -18.27 7.86
C MET A 391 25.35 -19.54 7.21
N GLN A 392 24.89 -19.45 5.96
CA GLN A 392 24.44 -20.60 5.20
C GLN A 392 25.24 -20.75 3.91
N SER A 393 25.70 -21.97 3.63
CA SER A 393 26.28 -22.34 2.33
C SER A 393 25.56 -23.56 1.75
N SER A 394 25.46 -23.63 0.42
CA SER A 394 24.75 -24.71 -0.27
C SER A 394 25.58 -25.27 -1.41
N ALA A 395 25.81 -26.58 -1.41
CA ALA A 395 26.51 -27.25 -2.51
C ALA A 395 25.81 -27.07 -3.86
N THR A 396 24.49 -26.84 -3.85
CA THR A 396 23.62 -26.70 -5.03
C THR A 396 23.13 -25.27 -5.24
N CYS A 397 23.63 -24.29 -4.48
CA CYS A 397 23.14 -22.91 -4.51
C CYS A 397 21.65 -22.74 -4.16
N SER A 398 21.04 -23.71 -3.48
CA SER A 398 19.63 -23.65 -3.08
C SER A 398 19.46 -23.12 -1.66
N THR A 399 18.55 -22.15 -1.49
CA THR A 399 18.12 -21.64 -0.17
C THR A 399 17.20 -22.61 0.57
N GLY A 400 16.71 -23.66 -0.07
CA GLY A 400 15.94 -24.75 0.57
C GLY A 400 16.79 -25.96 0.98
N ALA A 401 18.06 -26.02 0.56
CA ALA A 401 18.98 -27.11 0.87
C ALA A 401 20.38 -26.54 1.16
N PHE A 402 20.63 -26.22 2.43
CA PHE A 402 21.87 -25.57 2.89
C PHE A 402 22.42 -26.21 4.16
N ASN A 403 23.68 -25.92 4.45
CA ASN A 403 24.32 -26.20 5.74
C ASN A 403 24.39 -24.90 6.55
N PRO A 404 23.82 -24.86 7.78
CA PRO A 404 23.91 -23.70 8.67
C PRO A 404 25.19 -23.73 9.52
N TYR A 405 25.76 -22.56 9.79
CA TYR A 405 26.94 -22.37 10.63
C TYR A 405 26.70 -21.21 11.60
N ASP A 406 26.59 -21.51 12.89
CA ASP A 406 26.15 -20.54 13.90
C ASP A 406 27.32 -20.00 14.73
N ARG A 407 27.31 -18.69 14.99
CA ARG A 407 28.18 -18.04 15.98
C ARG A 407 27.40 -17.03 16.80
N THR A 408 27.46 -17.16 18.12
CA THR A 408 26.88 -16.16 19.03
C THR A 408 27.68 -14.87 18.96
N THR A 409 27.05 -13.73 19.29
CA THR A 409 27.76 -12.44 19.40
C THR A 409 28.98 -12.55 20.35
N ALA A 410 28.89 -13.34 21.41
CA ALA A 410 30.01 -13.61 22.32
C ALA A 410 31.15 -14.41 21.66
N GLN A 411 30.84 -15.43 20.86
CA GLN A 411 31.84 -16.20 20.11
C GLN A 411 32.52 -15.38 19.01
N LEU A 412 31.84 -14.35 18.49
CA LEU A 412 32.40 -13.35 17.57
C LEU A 412 33.19 -12.25 18.31
N GLY A 413 33.24 -12.27 19.65
CA GLY A 413 33.94 -11.27 20.46
C GLY A 413 33.22 -9.92 20.54
N TRP A 414 31.94 -9.86 20.21
CA TRP A 414 31.17 -8.63 20.19
C TRP A 414 30.68 -8.24 21.59
N THR A 415 30.88 -6.99 21.95
CA THR A 415 30.30 -6.36 23.15
C THR A 415 29.58 -5.09 22.74
N PHE A 416 28.50 -4.76 23.43
CA PHE A 416 27.64 -3.61 23.11
C PHE A 416 27.53 -2.68 24.31
N ASP A 417 27.47 -1.38 24.06
CA ASP A 417 27.39 -0.33 25.09
C ASP A 417 26.36 0.76 24.76
N GLY A 418 25.55 0.57 23.71
CA GLY A 418 24.59 1.56 23.22
C GLY A 418 25.12 2.48 22.12
N THR A 419 26.44 2.47 21.85
CA THR A 419 27.03 3.25 20.76
C THR A 419 27.11 2.44 19.46
N GLU A 420 27.10 3.14 18.33
CA GLU A 420 27.23 2.50 17.02
C GLU A 420 28.71 2.24 16.69
N LYS A 421 29.07 0.96 16.47
CA LYS A 421 30.45 0.55 16.15
C LYS A 421 30.47 -0.35 14.93
N LEU A 422 31.62 -0.44 14.26
CA LEU A 422 31.84 -1.38 13.17
C LEU A 422 32.10 -2.77 13.76
N TYR A 423 31.31 -3.74 13.34
CA TYR A 423 31.49 -5.17 13.67
C TYR A 423 31.77 -5.96 12.40
N ASN A 424 32.42 -7.10 12.58
CA ASN A 424 32.77 -8.00 11.48
C ASN A 424 32.41 -9.45 11.81
N ILE A 425 32.12 -10.19 10.76
CA ILE A 425 31.75 -11.59 10.72
C ILE A 425 32.79 -12.28 9.84
N PRO A 426 33.94 -12.69 10.40
CA PRO A 426 35.01 -13.33 9.63
C PRO A 426 34.54 -14.71 9.18
N PHE A 427 34.74 -15.08 7.91
CA PHE A 427 34.41 -16.43 7.47
C PHE A 427 35.27 -17.50 8.16
N SER A 428 36.50 -17.14 8.56
CA SER A 428 37.37 -18.00 9.35
C SER A 428 36.81 -18.36 10.73
N SER A 429 35.83 -17.62 11.24
CA SER A 429 35.14 -17.98 12.48
C SER A 429 34.21 -19.19 12.31
N PHE A 430 33.79 -19.53 11.08
CA PHE A 430 32.81 -20.59 10.79
C PHE A 430 33.50 -21.82 10.19
N SER A 431 33.84 -22.79 11.06
CA SER A 431 34.52 -24.03 10.63
C SER A 431 33.65 -24.81 9.62
N GLY A 432 34.24 -25.16 8.48
CA GLY A 432 33.58 -25.94 7.42
C GLY A 432 32.64 -25.15 6.50
N LEU A 433 32.55 -23.82 6.64
CA LEU A 433 31.75 -22.97 5.75
C LEU A 433 32.34 -22.96 4.33
N ASP A 434 31.53 -23.30 3.33
CA ASP A 434 31.93 -23.20 1.92
C ASP A 434 31.77 -21.76 1.42
N THR A 435 32.87 -21.01 1.41
CA THR A 435 32.91 -19.60 0.98
C THR A 435 32.78 -19.42 -0.53
N SER A 436 32.79 -20.51 -1.32
CA SER A 436 32.53 -20.45 -2.76
C SER A 436 31.03 -20.48 -3.09
N LYS A 437 30.17 -20.84 -2.12
CA LYS A 437 28.72 -21.04 -2.32
C LYS A 437 27.88 -20.52 -1.15
N LEU A 438 28.10 -19.26 -0.78
CA LEU A 438 27.34 -18.62 0.30
C LEU A 438 25.93 -18.27 -0.19
N VAL A 439 24.90 -18.71 0.53
CA VAL A 439 23.51 -18.49 0.11
C VAL A 439 22.77 -17.46 0.95
N SER A 440 22.99 -17.39 2.27
CA SER A 440 22.29 -16.45 3.15
C SER A 440 23.06 -16.15 4.43
N ILE A 441 22.70 -15.04 5.09
CA ILE A 441 22.99 -14.72 6.48
C ILE A 441 21.69 -14.53 7.26
N LEU A 442 21.65 -15.08 8.47
CA LEU A 442 20.53 -14.95 9.40
C LEU A 442 21.03 -14.36 10.72
N PHE A 443 20.19 -13.52 11.33
CA PHE A 443 20.30 -13.09 12.71
C PHE A 443 19.16 -13.74 13.48
N ILE A 444 19.47 -14.62 14.42
CA ILE A 444 18.52 -15.47 15.15
C ILE A 444 18.77 -15.37 16.66
N SER A 445 17.87 -15.93 17.46
CA SER A 445 18.05 -16.11 18.92
C SER A 445 18.34 -14.80 19.66
N PHE A 446 17.63 -13.72 19.29
CA PHE A 446 17.72 -12.44 19.99
C PHE A 446 17.23 -12.55 21.44
N ASN A 447 17.84 -11.80 22.35
CA ASN A 447 17.38 -11.69 23.74
C ASN A 447 16.32 -10.57 23.94
N ASN A 448 15.42 -10.40 22.98
CA ASN A 448 14.30 -9.43 23.01
C ASN A 448 14.71 -7.96 23.20
N LYS A 449 15.96 -7.60 22.86
CA LYS A 449 16.43 -6.21 22.85
C LYS A 449 16.50 -5.68 21.43
N PRO A 450 16.09 -4.41 21.18
CA PRO A 450 16.24 -3.81 19.87
C PRO A 450 17.70 -3.74 19.43
N VAL A 451 17.93 -3.99 18.13
CA VAL A 451 19.25 -3.91 17.50
C VAL A 451 19.14 -3.11 16.22
N THR A 452 20.03 -2.14 16.03
CA THR A 452 20.10 -1.36 14.79
C THR A 452 21.33 -1.79 13.99
N PHE A 453 21.12 -2.17 12.72
CA PHE A 453 22.16 -2.50 11.75
C PHE A 453 22.34 -1.37 10.73
N GLY A 454 23.58 -1.07 10.38
CA GLY A 454 23.93 -0.27 9.20
C GLY A 454 24.33 -1.10 7.99
N PRO A 455 24.78 -0.45 6.90
CA PRO A 455 25.06 -1.11 5.64
C PRO A 455 25.94 -2.34 5.86
N MET A 456 25.49 -3.45 5.29
CA MET A 456 26.09 -4.76 5.40
C MET A 456 26.71 -5.12 4.06
N ALA A 457 28.00 -5.45 4.07
CA ALA A 457 28.73 -5.79 2.84
C ALA A 457 29.80 -6.85 3.11
N PHE A 458 30.14 -7.62 2.09
CA PHE A 458 31.36 -8.41 2.07
C PHE A 458 32.56 -7.46 2.00
N TYR A 459 33.53 -7.58 2.91
CA TYR A 459 34.76 -6.78 2.89
C TYR A 459 35.91 -7.53 2.21
N CYS A 460 36.86 -6.76 1.69
CA CYS A 460 37.96 -7.30 0.89
C CYS A 460 39.12 -7.83 1.71
N GLY A 461 39.67 -8.97 1.27
CA GLY A 461 40.76 -9.62 1.99
C GLY A 461 40.37 -9.92 3.44
N ASN A 462 41.33 -9.87 4.36
CA ASN A 462 41.12 -10.23 5.78
C ASN A 462 40.94 -9.02 6.70
N THR A 463 40.92 -7.81 6.17
CA THR A 463 40.79 -6.57 6.95
C THR A 463 39.36 -6.07 6.84
N PRO A 464 38.59 -6.03 7.95
CA PRO A 464 37.24 -5.49 7.94
C PRO A 464 37.24 -4.02 7.53
N THR A 465 36.45 -3.69 6.52
CA THR A 465 36.25 -2.31 6.04
C THR A 465 34.76 -2.00 6.02
N GLU A 466 34.37 -0.87 6.58
CA GLU A 466 33.00 -0.38 6.48
C GLU A 466 32.62 -0.11 5.02
N TYR A 467 31.40 -0.50 4.62
CA TYR A 467 30.83 -0.04 3.37
C TYR A 467 30.41 1.42 3.52
N ILE A 468 31.15 2.32 2.87
CA ILE A 468 30.81 3.73 2.81
C ILE A 468 29.81 3.91 1.68
N LEU A 469 28.58 4.31 2.02
CA LEU A 469 27.59 4.67 1.03
C LEU A 469 28.15 5.78 0.13
N PRO A 470 27.94 5.71 -1.19
CA PRO A 470 28.21 6.84 -2.06
C PRO A 470 27.52 8.08 -1.50
N PRO A 471 28.19 9.25 -1.44
CA PRO A 471 27.54 10.47 -1.00
C PRO A 471 26.34 10.71 -1.91
N THR A 472 25.14 10.71 -1.34
CA THR A 472 23.97 11.06 -2.14
C THR A 472 24.14 12.53 -2.55
N PRO A 473 24.02 12.87 -3.85
CA PRO A 473 24.09 14.25 -4.25
C PRO A 473 22.99 15.02 -3.52
N THR A 474 23.37 15.80 -2.51
CA THR A 474 22.50 16.80 -1.92
C THR A 474 22.29 17.84 -3.01
N GLY A 475 21.18 17.74 -3.73
CA GLY A 475 20.71 18.85 -4.53
C GLY A 475 20.55 20.04 -3.59
N SER A 476 21.42 21.04 -3.70
CA SER A 476 21.17 22.32 -3.06
C SER A 476 20.00 22.94 -3.81
N ASP A 477 18.85 23.07 -3.16
CA ASP A 477 17.75 23.85 -3.71
C ASP A 477 18.27 25.21 -4.17
N PRO A 478 17.83 25.71 -5.33
CA PRO A 478 18.17 27.06 -5.73
C PRO A 478 17.75 28.05 -4.63
N THR A 479 18.72 28.83 -4.15
CA THR A 479 18.58 29.84 -3.10
C THR A 479 18.16 31.20 -3.64
N SER A 480 18.00 31.32 -4.96
CA SER A 480 17.57 32.56 -5.62
C SER A 480 16.19 32.98 -5.11
N THR A 481 16.04 34.27 -4.81
CA THR A 481 14.78 34.90 -4.42
C THR A 481 14.20 35.73 -5.56
N VAL A 482 12.92 36.05 -5.48
CA VAL A 482 12.26 37.00 -6.37
C VAL A 482 11.90 38.29 -5.63
N PRO A 483 11.90 39.45 -6.29
CA PRO A 483 11.50 40.71 -5.66
C PRO A 483 10.06 40.66 -5.12
N VAL A 484 9.82 41.31 -3.98
CA VAL A 484 8.46 41.53 -3.47
C VAL A 484 7.73 42.48 -4.40
N THR A 485 6.50 42.15 -4.73
CA THR A 485 5.59 42.94 -5.56
C THR A 485 4.40 43.41 -4.71
N SER A 486 3.66 44.38 -5.23
CA SER A 486 2.44 44.88 -4.61
C SER A 486 1.33 44.91 -5.64
N SER A 487 0.22 44.27 -5.31
CA SER A 487 -0.99 44.22 -6.11
C SER A 487 -1.99 45.30 -5.68
N THR A 488 -2.76 45.81 -6.64
CA THR A 488 -3.91 46.69 -6.38
C THR A 488 -5.19 45.91 -6.09
N ALA A 489 -5.20 44.58 -6.31
CA ALA A 489 -6.33 43.73 -5.97
C ALA A 489 -6.56 43.71 -4.46
N SER A 490 -7.82 43.87 -4.06
CA SER A 490 -8.21 43.80 -2.65
C SER A 490 -7.90 42.42 -2.07
N ALA A 491 -7.40 42.39 -0.84
CA ALA A 491 -7.12 41.14 -0.15
C ALA A 491 -8.39 40.27 -0.03
N LEU A 492 -8.21 38.96 -0.13
CA LEU A 492 -9.30 37.98 -0.11
C LEU A 492 -9.07 36.98 1.01
N VAL A 493 -9.87 37.03 2.06
CA VAL A 493 -9.81 36.02 3.13
C VAL A 493 -10.50 34.75 2.66
N ILE A 494 -9.75 33.67 2.49
CA ILE A 494 -10.28 32.37 2.05
C ILE A 494 -10.80 31.62 3.27
N ASP A 495 -9.98 31.52 4.31
CA ASP A 495 -10.28 30.70 5.49
C ASP A 495 -9.77 31.33 6.78
N GLN A 496 -10.58 31.19 7.82
CA GLN A 496 -10.27 31.53 9.21
C GLN A 496 -10.73 30.42 10.17
N PHE A 497 -11.22 29.30 9.63
CA PHE A 497 -11.65 28.11 10.38
C PHE A 497 -12.65 28.42 11.49
N ALA A 498 -13.50 29.43 11.27
CA ALA A 498 -14.54 29.86 12.21
C ALA A 498 -15.70 28.84 12.27
N ASN A 499 -15.93 28.13 11.17
CA ASN A 499 -16.91 27.04 11.06
C ASN A 499 -16.19 25.71 10.74
N PRO A 500 -16.80 24.55 11.05
CA PRO A 500 -16.18 23.23 10.80
C PRO A 500 -16.29 22.75 9.34
N ASP A 501 -17.31 23.21 8.60
CA ASP A 501 -17.64 22.69 7.26
C ASP A 501 -17.49 23.73 6.13
N THR A 502 -17.39 25.01 6.50
CA THR A 502 -17.32 26.12 5.53
C THR A 502 -16.28 27.15 5.90
N ASN A 503 -15.59 27.68 4.89
CA ASN A 503 -14.58 28.70 5.06
C ASN A 503 -15.18 30.13 5.09
N ALA A 504 -14.32 31.15 5.11
CA ALA A 504 -14.74 32.54 5.23
C ALA A 504 -15.50 33.07 3.98
N LEU A 505 -15.39 32.37 2.85
CA LEU A 505 -16.12 32.66 1.62
C LEU A 505 -17.47 31.93 1.52
N GLY A 506 -17.79 31.09 2.51
CA GLY A 506 -19.01 30.26 2.52
C GLY A 506 -18.91 28.99 1.68
N PHE A 507 -17.72 28.64 1.19
CA PHE A 507 -17.49 27.40 0.43
C PHE A 507 -16.96 26.28 1.32
N TRP A 508 -17.04 25.05 0.82
CA TRP A 508 -16.60 23.89 1.58
C TRP A 508 -15.09 23.92 1.85
N HIS A 509 -14.73 23.50 3.06
CA HIS A 509 -13.37 23.12 3.40
C HIS A 509 -13.40 21.78 4.16
N GLY A 510 -12.29 21.05 4.16
CA GLY A 510 -12.23 19.76 4.83
C GLY A 510 -11.07 18.93 4.35
N GLY A 511 -10.80 17.83 5.05
CA GLY A 511 -9.71 16.91 4.70
C GLY A 511 -10.18 15.51 4.38
N ASP A 512 -9.28 14.74 3.78
CA ASP A 512 -9.54 13.36 3.32
C ASP A 512 -9.86 12.41 4.49
N ASP A 513 -9.19 12.58 5.63
CA ASP A 513 -9.44 11.83 6.87
C ASP A 513 -9.82 12.75 8.03
N PRO A 514 -11.12 12.84 8.39
CA PRO A 514 -11.63 13.62 9.52
C PRO A 514 -11.06 13.23 10.89
N SER A 515 -10.44 12.06 11.03
CA SER A 515 -9.79 11.64 12.28
C SER A 515 -8.39 12.25 12.47
N GLN A 516 -7.80 12.79 11.40
CA GLN A 516 -6.41 13.27 11.40
C GLN A 516 -6.28 14.80 11.25
N TYR A 517 -7.39 15.52 11.27
CA TYR A 517 -7.41 16.96 11.46
C TYR A 517 -8.52 17.39 12.42
N ARG A 518 -8.41 18.60 12.96
CA ARG A 518 -9.42 19.18 13.84
C ARG A 518 -9.58 20.67 13.57
N ILE A 519 -10.81 21.12 13.41
CA ILE A 519 -11.15 22.55 13.37
C ILE A 519 -11.74 22.94 14.72
N SER A 520 -11.11 23.89 15.41
CA SER A 520 -11.60 24.39 16.70
C SER A 520 -10.97 25.74 17.04
N GLY A 521 -11.77 26.67 17.57
CA GLY A 521 -11.28 27.97 18.05
C GLY A 521 -10.68 28.85 16.95
N GLY A 522 -11.23 28.81 15.73
CA GLY A 522 -10.72 29.59 14.60
C GLY A 522 -9.40 29.06 14.05
N LYS A 523 -9.11 27.77 14.24
CA LYS A 523 -7.88 27.13 13.77
C LYS A 523 -8.13 25.74 13.23
N LEU A 524 -7.37 25.38 12.21
CA LEU A 524 -7.20 24.02 11.72
C LEU A 524 -5.92 23.43 12.33
N THR A 525 -6.01 22.30 13.00
CA THR A 525 -4.86 21.49 13.40
C THR A 525 -4.80 20.25 12.52
N VAL A 526 -3.71 20.08 11.77
CA VAL A 526 -3.45 18.92 10.91
C VAL A 526 -2.40 18.02 11.56
N ASN A 527 -2.66 16.72 11.58
CA ASN A 527 -1.75 15.68 12.03
C ASN A 527 -1.81 14.44 11.13
N PHE A 528 -1.73 14.65 9.81
CA PHE A 528 -1.74 13.55 8.85
C PHE A 528 -0.50 12.66 9.04
N GLN A 529 -0.74 11.36 9.14
CA GLN A 529 0.29 10.32 9.26
C GLN A 529 0.68 9.71 7.91
N ASP A 530 -0.02 10.07 6.84
CA ASP A 530 0.22 9.61 5.49
C ASP A 530 0.22 10.81 4.54
N THR A 531 1.19 10.85 3.62
CA THR A 531 1.32 11.94 2.65
C THR A 531 0.20 11.96 1.59
N ASP A 532 -0.62 10.92 1.51
CA ASP A 532 -1.80 10.92 0.62
C ASP A 532 -2.90 11.85 1.12
N TYR A 533 -3.00 12.06 2.44
CA TYR A 533 -4.04 12.88 3.01
C TYR A 533 -3.79 14.37 2.79
N SER A 534 -4.88 15.07 2.54
CA SER A 534 -4.89 16.48 2.22
C SER A 534 -6.04 17.19 2.93
N PHE A 535 -5.88 18.49 3.11
CA PHE A 535 -6.93 19.40 3.52
C PHE A 535 -7.16 20.42 2.40
N TYR A 536 -8.41 20.70 2.09
CA TYR A 536 -8.84 21.57 1.01
C TYR A 536 -9.63 22.75 1.57
N SER A 537 -9.46 23.93 0.98
CA SER A 537 -10.34 25.08 1.22
C SER A 537 -10.73 25.67 -0.14
N GLN A 538 -12.02 25.57 -0.48
CA GLN A 538 -12.53 25.99 -1.78
C GLN A 538 -12.63 27.52 -1.89
N ILE A 539 -12.26 28.07 -3.02
CA ILE A 539 -12.40 29.49 -3.31
C ILE A 539 -13.70 29.76 -4.10
N SER A 540 -14.25 28.74 -4.77
CA SER A 540 -15.50 28.77 -5.52
C SER A 540 -16.09 27.37 -5.66
N ALA A 541 -17.42 27.27 -5.81
CA ALA A 541 -18.13 26.04 -6.17
C ALA A 541 -18.00 25.68 -7.68
N SER A 542 -17.41 26.57 -8.47
CA SER A 542 -17.14 26.40 -9.90
C SER A 542 -15.80 27.08 -10.21
N CYS A 543 -15.61 27.67 -11.38
CA CYS A 543 -14.42 28.49 -11.67
C CYS A 543 -14.49 29.84 -10.94
N ARG A 544 -13.34 30.31 -10.46
CA ARG A 544 -13.12 31.71 -10.13
C ARG A 544 -11.97 32.26 -10.95
N ASP A 545 -12.20 33.43 -11.53
CA ASP A 545 -11.12 34.19 -12.16
C ASP A 545 -10.25 34.85 -11.10
N MET A 546 -8.99 34.42 -11.04
CA MET A 546 -7.96 34.97 -10.17
C MET A 546 -6.83 35.65 -10.95
N SER A 547 -7.01 35.94 -12.24
CA SER A 547 -5.99 36.56 -13.09
C SER A 547 -5.59 37.96 -12.59
N SER A 548 -6.51 38.69 -11.95
CA SER A 548 -6.21 39.97 -11.31
C SER A 548 -5.32 39.87 -10.06
N PHE A 549 -5.12 38.66 -9.52
CA PHE A 549 -4.27 38.39 -8.36
C PHE A 549 -2.87 37.88 -8.76
N GLU A 550 -2.48 37.96 -10.03
CA GLU A 550 -1.18 37.45 -10.51
C GLU A 550 0.03 38.04 -9.75
N SER A 551 -0.06 39.31 -9.35
CA SER A 551 0.95 40.01 -8.52
C SER A 551 0.66 39.97 -7.01
N SER A 552 -0.29 39.14 -6.58
CA SER A 552 -0.63 38.92 -5.16
C SER A 552 0.06 37.68 -4.61
N TYR A 553 -0.14 37.42 -3.32
CA TYR A 553 0.45 36.31 -2.59
C TYR A 553 -0.65 35.45 -1.95
N LEU A 554 -0.55 34.13 -2.07
CA LEU A 554 -1.25 33.22 -1.17
C LEU A 554 -0.53 33.25 0.18
N HIS A 555 -1.22 33.78 1.19
CA HIS A 555 -0.75 33.89 2.56
C HIS A 555 -1.39 32.82 3.44
N ILE A 556 -0.57 32.12 4.22
CA ILE A 556 -1.00 31.14 5.22
C ILE A 556 -0.34 31.46 6.56
N ALA A 557 -1.14 31.79 7.57
CA ALA A 557 -0.67 31.99 8.94
C ALA A 557 -0.71 30.64 9.68
N TYR A 558 0.42 30.22 10.24
CA TYR A 558 0.58 28.89 10.82
C TYR A 558 1.55 28.87 12.01
N THR A 559 1.55 27.74 12.73
CA THR A 559 2.58 27.36 13.70
C THR A 559 2.82 25.86 13.60
N GLY A 560 3.99 25.38 14.03
CA GLY A 560 4.38 23.97 13.95
C GLY A 560 5.19 23.67 12.70
N SER A 561 4.92 22.53 12.05
CA SER A 561 5.69 22.09 10.87
C SER A 561 5.35 22.90 9.62
N ASN A 562 6.35 23.17 8.78
CA ASN A 562 6.20 23.71 7.42
C ASN A 562 6.58 22.70 6.34
N LEU A 563 6.73 21.43 6.71
CA LEU A 563 7.10 20.35 5.82
C LEU A 563 5.84 19.73 5.20
N PHE A 564 5.21 20.49 4.31
CA PHE A 564 4.04 20.09 3.53
C PHE A 564 4.01 20.80 2.16
N THR A 565 3.16 20.31 1.26
CA THR A 565 2.91 20.90 -0.06
C THR A 565 1.70 21.82 -0.03
N VAL A 566 1.80 22.98 -0.67
CA VAL A 566 0.67 23.86 -0.97
C VAL A 566 0.36 23.77 -2.45
N SER A 567 -0.89 23.47 -2.78
CA SER A 567 -1.38 23.36 -4.14
C SER A 567 -2.44 24.41 -4.44
N LEU A 568 -2.42 24.97 -5.64
CA LEU A 568 -3.54 25.74 -6.19
C LEU A 568 -4.22 24.91 -7.29
N GLN A 569 -5.51 24.65 -7.12
CA GLN A 569 -6.27 23.73 -7.96
C GLN A 569 -6.99 24.45 -9.11
N GLN A 570 -7.01 23.80 -10.27
CA GLN A 570 -7.66 24.27 -11.49
C GLN A 570 -8.88 23.42 -11.83
N HIS A 571 -9.97 24.07 -12.21
CA HIS A 571 -11.17 23.45 -12.77
C HIS A 571 -10.95 23.00 -14.22
N ASN A 572 -11.70 22.00 -14.68
CA ASN A 572 -11.90 21.71 -16.11
C ASN A 572 -12.46 22.89 -16.91
N SER A 573 -12.36 22.80 -18.24
CA SER A 573 -12.73 23.88 -19.18
C SER A 573 -14.21 24.24 -19.16
N GLY A 574 -15.07 23.31 -18.74
CA GLY A 574 -16.50 23.55 -18.56
C GLY A 574 -16.89 24.14 -17.21
N CYS A 575 -15.94 24.31 -16.28
CA CYS A 575 -16.22 24.76 -14.91
C CYS A 575 -17.31 23.91 -14.21
N ASN A 576 -17.37 22.62 -14.56
CA ASN A 576 -18.41 21.69 -14.16
C ASN A 576 -17.79 20.46 -13.48
N GLU A 577 -17.96 20.32 -12.16
CA GLU A 577 -17.38 19.22 -11.36
C GLU A 577 -17.86 17.82 -11.79
N ALA A 578 -18.92 17.79 -12.57
CA ALA A 578 -19.51 16.59 -13.11
C ALA A 578 -18.77 16.00 -14.29
N VAL A 579 -17.87 16.78 -14.88
CA VAL A 579 -17.06 16.42 -16.03
C VAL A 579 -15.64 16.12 -15.57
N ALA A 580 -15.14 14.94 -15.87
CA ALA A 580 -13.77 14.55 -15.60
C ALA A 580 -12.82 15.14 -16.66
N PRO A 581 -11.56 15.45 -16.28
CA PRO A 581 -11.03 15.40 -14.91
C PRO A 581 -11.55 16.55 -14.02
N TYR A 582 -11.82 16.25 -12.74
CA TYR A 582 -12.13 17.26 -11.73
C TYR A 582 -11.41 16.92 -10.41
N PRO A 583 -10.54 17.82 -9.88
CA PRO A 583 -9.98 18.99 -10.58
C PRO A 583 -9.28 18.58 -11.90
N GLU A 584 -9.12 19.52 -12.84
CA GLU A 584 -8.42 19.21 -14.10
C GLU A 584 -6.95 18.93 -13.88
N THR A 585 -6.34 19.75 -13.01
CA THR A 585 -4.95 19.65 -12.58
C THR A 585 -4.73 20.58 -11.39
N TRP A 586 -3.52 20.55 -10.84
CA TRP A 586 -3.03 21.52 -9.88
C TRP A 586 -1.53 21.66 -10.00
N ASP A 587 -1.03 22.76 -9.45
CA ASP A 587 0.40 22.97 -9.32
C ASP A 587 0.79 23.22 -7.87
N ASP A 588 2.03 22.83 -7.55
CA ASP A 588 2.49 22.57 -6.20
C ASP A 588 3.73 23.39 -5.87
N VAL A 589 3.84 23.81 -4.62
CA VAL A 589 5.07 24.33 -4.03
C VAL A 589 5.29 23.76 -2.64
N GLU A 590 6.54 23.66 -2.21
CA GLU A 590 6.87 23.30 -0.84
C GLU A 590 6.70 24.50 0.10
N ALA A 591 5.89 24.36 1.16
CA ALA A 591 5.61 25.45 2.11
C ALA A 591 6.89 26.02 2.74
N ARG A 592 7.84 25.17 3.11
CA ARG A 592 9.13 25.54 3.73
C ARG A 592 9.93 26.60 2.94
N ARG A 593 9.77 26.65 1.61
CA ARG A 593 10.55 27.57 0.74
C ARG A 593 10.02 29.02 0.79
N TYR A 594 8.85 29.22 1.38
CA TYR A 594 8.11 30.49 1.42
C TYR A 594 7.76 30.91 2.85
N SER A 595 8.28 30.21 3.86
CA SER A 595 7.87 30.35 5.25
C SER A 595 8.83 31.20 6.08
N SER A 596 8.29 31.99 7.01
CA SER A 596 8.94 32.42 8.25
C SER A 596 8.61 31.42 9.38
N ALA A 597 8.77 31.81 10.65
CA ALA A 597 8.33 30.98 11.78
C ALA A 597 6.80 30.90 11.94
N SER A 598 6.06 31.85 11.34
CA SER A 598 4.61 32.04 11.57
C SER A 598 3.79 32.20 10.31
N ASP A 599 4.40 32.53 9.17
CA ASP A 599 3.68 32.92 7.97
C ASP A 599 4.32 32.29 6.73
N ILE A 600 3.50 31.99 5.74
CA ILE A 600 3.92 31.53 4.41
C ILE A 600 3.39 32.52 3.38
N TYR A 601 4.25 33.04 2.50
CA TYR A 601 3.84 33.93 1.40
C TYR A 601 4.30 33.38 0.05
N ILE A 602 3.37 32.83 -0.72
CA ILE A 602 3.63 32.23 -2.03
C ILE A 602 3.10 33.17 -3.13
N PRO A 603 3.93 33.68 -4.06
CA PRO A 603 3.41 34.43 -5.20
C PRO A 603 2.39 33.62 -6.00
N ILE A 604 1.25 34.22 -6.37
CA ILE A 604 0.23 33.52 -7.16
C ILE A 604 0.75 33.10 -8.54
N SER A 605 1.67 33.88 -9.10
CA SER A 605 2.40 33.56 -10.33
C SER A 605 3.26 32.29 -10.24
N HIS A 606 3.54 31.78 -9.04
CA HIS A 606 4.27 30.52 -8.87
C HIS A 606 3.39 29.29 -9.09
N PHE A 607 2.08 29.41 -9.29
CA PHE A 607 1.25 28.27 -9.68
C PHE A 607 1.09 28.27 -11.21
N ASN A 608 1.54 27.26 -11.93
CA ASN A 608 1.39 27.18 -13.38
C ASN A 608 0.05 26.50 -13.74
N ILE A 609 -1.02 27.25 -13.50
CA ILE A 609 -2.40 26.88 -13.82
C ILE A 609 -3.10 28.03 -14.54
N VAL A 610 -4.17 27.73 -15.26
CA VAL A 610 -5.08 28.71 -15.86
C VAL A 610 -5.84 29.44 -14.75
N LYS A 611 -5.40 30.67 -14.44
CA LYS A 611 -5.90 31.49 -13.33
C LYS A 611 -7.37 31.89 -13.45
N SER A 612 -7.95 31.85 -14.65
CA SER A 612 -9.38 32.09 -14.83
C SER A 612 -10.27 30.95 -14.31
N ARG A 613 -9.67 29.82 -13.91
CA ARG A 613 -10.37 28.57 -13.54
C ARG A 613 -9.94 28.04 -12.17
N VAL A 614 -9.57 28.92 -11.23
CA VAL A 614 -9.18 28.46 -9.88
C VAL A 614 -10.40 27.95 -9.11
N ILE A 615 -10.22 26.87 -8.35
CA ILE A 615 -11.30 26.30 -7.51
C ILE A 615 -10.98 26.31 -6.02
N GLY A 616 -9.72 26.21 -5.63
CA GLY A 616 -9.37 25.96 -4.24
C GLY A 616 -7.87 25.85 -3.97
N VAL A 617 -7.53 25.94 -2.69
CA VAL A 617 -6.21 25.65 -2.15
C VAL A 617 -6.24 24.27 -1.51
N ALA A 618 -5.21 23.47 -1.74
CA ALA A 618 -4.99 22.23 -1.02
C ALA A 618 -3.68 22.29 -0.22
N LEU A 619 -3.71 21.74 0.99
CA LEU A 619 -2.57 21.51 1.86
C LEU A 619 -2.38 20.01 1.92
N LYS A 620 -1.30 19.52 1.35
CA LYS A 620 -1.13 18.09 1.03
C LYS A 620 0.25 17.61 1.47
N ALA A 621 0.46 16.29 1.44
CA ALA A 621 1.78 15.69 1.58
C ALA A 621 2.55 16.18 2.82
N PHE A 622 1.93 16.07 3.99
CA PHE A 622 2.58 16.40 5.26
C PHE A 622 3.64 15.34 5.57
N GLN A 623 4.89 15.78 5.75
CA GLN A 623 6.06 14.90 5.80
C GLN A 623 6.48 14.54 7.23
N THR A 624 5.78 15.09 8.23
CA THR A 624 6.12 14.90 9.65
C THR A 624 4.88 14.64 10.47
N SER A 625 5.03 13.85 11.54
CA SER A 625 4.01 13.69 12.58
C SER A 625 3.89 14.92 13.52
N THR A 626 4.75 15.92 13.37
CA THR A 626 4.59 17.21 14.07
C THR A 626 3.36 17.93 13.54
N SER A 627 2.41 18.21 14.43
CA SER A 627 1.18 18.89 14.04
C SER A 627 1.45 20.28 13.46
N THR A 628 0.67 20.64 12.44
CA THR A 628 0.66 21.97 11.83
C THR A 628 -0.65 22.64 12.21
N VAL A 629 -0.59 23.82 12.81
CA VAL A 629 -1.77 24.58 13.21
C VAL A 629 -1.88 25.81 12.33
N ILE A 630 -2.97 25.94 11.59
CA ILE A 630 -3.22 26.99 10.62
C ILE A 630 -4.37 27.84 11.13
N SER A 631 -4.16 29.15 11.20
CA SER A 631 -5.16 30.10 11.69
C SER A 631 -5.81 30.91 10.57
N ARG A 632 -5.17 30.99 9.39
CA ARG A 632 -5.68 31.80 8.28
C ARG A 632 -5.12 31.34 6.94
N ILE A 633 -5.97 31.39 5.91
CA ILE A 633 -5.58 31.30 4.49
C ILE A 633 -6.20 32.50 3.77
N GLU A 634 -5.41 33.26 3.02
CA GLU A 634 -5.89 34.43 2.29
C GLU A 634 -5.04 34.77 1.07
N ILE A 635 -5.57 35.65 0.21
CA ILE A 635 -4.78 36.33 -0.82
C ILE A 635 -4.41 37.71 -0.29
N ALA A 636 -3.12 37.93 -0.06
CA ALA A 636 -2.55 39.20 0.36
C ALA A 636 -2.07 40.01 -0.85
N SER A 637 -2.25 41.33 -0.81
CA SER A 637 -1.81 42.23 -1.88
C SER A 637 -0.29 42.41 -1.92
N THR A 638 0.41 42.21 -0.80
CA THR A 638 1.87 42.30 -0.70
C THR A 638 2.37 41.52 0.51
N VAL A 639 3.69 41.41 0.65
CA VAL A 639 4.37 40.80 1.80
C VAL A 639 4.70 41.91 2.82
N PRO A 640 4.32 41.78 4.10
CA PRO A 640 4.61 42.79 5.11
C PRO A 640 6.13 42.98 5.32
N PRO A 641 6.61 44.21 5.60
CA PRO A 641 8.02 44.45 5.92
C PRO A 641 8.55 43.68 7.14
N SER A 642 7.66 43.22 8.03
CA SER A 642 7.99 42.41 9.20
C SER A 642 8.21 40.93 8.88
N PHE A 643 7.91 40.48 7.65
CA PHE A 643 8.12 39.11 7.24
C PHE A 643 9.62 38.82 7.12
N THR A 644 10.10 37.82 7.87
CA THR A 644 11.51 37.43 7.92
C THR A 644 11.86 36.22 7.07
N GLY A 645 10.87 35.62 6.40
CA GLY A 645 11.09 34.50 5.48
C GLY A 645 11.64 34.94 4.13
N SER A 646 11.87 33.96 3.25
CA SER A 646 12.35 34.19 1.89
C SER A 646 11.21 34.00 0.88
N ILE A 647 11.09 34.89 -0.10
CA ILE A 647 10.26 34.67 -1.29
C ILE A 647 11.14 34.00 -2.35
N SER A 648 11.32 32.68 -2.19
CA SER A 648 12.20 31.90 -3.06
C SER A 648 11.64 31.78 -4.47
N ALA A 649 12.50 31.80 -5.49
CA ALA A 649 12.10 31.51 -6.86
C ALA A 649 11.50 30.11 -6.96
N LYS A 650 10.47 29.95 -7.79
CA LYS A 650 9.82 28.65 -7.99
C LYS A 650 10.79 27.66 -8.63
N ILE A 651 10.92 26.47 -8.03
CA ILE A 651 11.55 25.32 -8.68
C ILE A 651 10.55 24.71 -9.67
N PRO A 652 10.93 24.49 -10.94
CA PRO A 652 10.06 23.83 -11.90
C PRO A 652 9.57 22.46 -11.42
N THR A 653 8.28 22.21 -11.56
CA THR A 653 7.61 20.93 -11.27
C THR A 653 7.26 20.25 -12.59
N ALA A 654 7.36 18.92 -12.65
CA ALA A 654 6.79 18.16 -13.76
C ALA A 654 5.27 18.37 -13.76
N PRO A 655 4.63 18.68 -14.92
CA PRO A 655 3.19 18.89 -15.00
C PRO A 655 2.41 17.62 -14.66
N LEU A 656 1.29 17.78 -13.96
CA LEU A 656 0.40 16.71 -13.54
C LEU A 656 -0.80 16.60 -14.49
N LEU A 657 -0.97 15.45 -15.13
CA LEU A 657 -1.91 15.27 -16.24
C LEU A 657 -2.92 14.16 -15.93
N PHE A 658 -4.21 14.51 -15.93
CA PHE A 658 -5.32 13.58 -15.69
C PHE A 658 -6.07 13.19 -16.98
N ALA A 659 -5.78 13.83 -18.10
CA ALA A 659 -6.47 13.62 -19.37
C ALA A 659 -5.55 13.79 -20.57
N CYS A 660 -5.94 13.22 -21.71
CA CYS A 660 -5.24 13.42 -22.97
C CYS A 660 -5.28 14.88 -23.42
N LYS A 661 -4.15 15.37 -23.94
CA LYS A 661 -4.06 16.66 -24.62
C LYS A 661 -4.63 16.60 -26.04
N ARG A 662 -4.48 15.45 -26.70
CA ARG A 662 -5.05 15.22 -28.03
C ARG A 662 -6.59 15.19 -27.94
N PRO A 663 -7.31 15.91 -28.82
CA PRO A 663 -8.77 15.78 -28.91
C PRO A 663 -9.19 14.39 -29.37
N ASN A 664 -10.40 13.96 -28.99
CA ASN A 664 -11.00 12.68 -29.40
C ASN A 664 -10.13 11.44 -29.13
N SER A 665 -9.28 11.46 -28.11
CA SER A 665 -8.42 10.33 -27.75
C SER A 665 -8.77 9.70 -26.41
N PHE A 666 -8.39 8.44 -26.26
CA PHE A 666 -8.52 7.65 -25.05
C PHE A 666 -7.26 6.78 -24.88
N ALA A 667 -6.65 6.77 -23.70
CA ALA A 667 -5.41 6.02 -23.47
C ALA A 667 -5.55 5.02 -22.34
N PHE A 668 -5.15 3.78 -22.62
CA PHE A 668 -4.95 2.76 -21.60
C PHE A 668 -3.51 2.85 -21.10
N ALA A 669 -3.36 3.23 -19.84
CA ALA A 669 -2.12 3.19 -19.11
C ALA A 669 -2.23 2.13 -18.02
N ILE A 670 -1.43 1.08 -18.17
CA ILE A 670 -1.48 -0.13 -17.37
C ILE A 670 -0.24 -0.16 -16.47
N ASP A 671 -0.47 -0.24 -15.17
CA ASP A 671 0.59 -0.19 -14.15
C ASP A 671 0.83 -1.58 -13.59
N ASP A 672 2.07 -1.84 -13.18
CA ASP A 672 2.50 -3.13 -12.62
C ASP A 672 2.13 -4.34 -13.49
N GLY A 673 2.42 -5.54 -12.96
CA GLY A 673 1.85 -6.76 -13.50
C GLY A 673 2.69 -7.99 -13.21
N VAL A 674 2.09 -9.15 -13.50
CA VAL A 674 2.71 -10.45 -13.29
C VAL A 674 2.89 -11.18 -14.62
N PRO A 675 4.03 -11.89 -14.84
CA PRO A 675 4.37 -12.50 -16.12
C PRO A 675 3.35 -13.55 -16.57
N GLU A 676 2.65 -14.20 -15.64
CA GLU A 676 1.66 -15.25 -15.92
C GLU A 676 0.44 -14.72 -16.67
N LEU A 677 0.09 -13.44 -16.49
CA LEU A 677 -1.08 -12.82 -17.13
C LEU A 677 -0.73 -12.02 -18.39
N ALA A 678 0.55 -11.76 -18.63
CA ALA A 678 1.02 -10.90 -19.72
C ALA A 678 0.55 -11.38 -21.11
N GLN A 679 0.63 -12.69 -21.39
CA GLN A 679 0.22 -13.22 -22.69
C GLN A 679 -1.29 -13.10 -22.94
N GLN A 680 -2.11 -13.20 -21.88
CA GLN A 680 -3.55 -13.00 -22.00
C GLN A 680 -3.87 -11.52 -22.28
N VAL A 681 -3.21 -10.58 -21.59
CA VAL A 681 -3.32 -9.14 -21.86
C VAL A 681 -2.93 -8.85 -23.30
N MET A 682 -1.77 -9.34 -23.74
CA MET A 682 -1.25 -9.15 -25.10
C MET A 682 -2.20 -9.71 -26.17
N LYS A 683 -2.81 -10.87 -25.91
CA LYS A 683 -3.84 -11.41 -26.79
C LYS A 683 -5.05 -10.49 -26.88
N ILE A 684 -5.58 -10.02 -25.75
CA ILE A 684 -6.79 -9.17 -25.71
C ILE A 684 -6.55 -7.85 -26.44
N ILE A 685 -5.44 -7.14 -26.15
CA ILE A 685 -5.17 -5.84 -26.79
C ILE A 685 -4.85 -5.98 -28.29
N ASN A 686 -4.28 -7.11 -28.71
CA ASN A 686 -4.09 -7.43 -30.12
C ASN A 686 -5.42 -7.73 -30.83
N ASP A 687 -6.29 -8.55 -30.22
CA ASP A 687 -7.60 -8.90 -30.77
C ASP A 687 -8.51 -7.66 -30.85
N GLU A 688 -8.38 -6.74 -29.90
CA GLU A 688 -9.07 -5.44 -29.92
C GLU A 688 -8.34 -4.39 -30.77
N ASN A 689 -7.19 -4.72 -31.38
CA ASN A 689 -6.40 -3.84 -32.25
C ASN A 689 -6.11 -2.46 -31.62
N ILE A 690 -5.57 -2.44 -30.40
CA ILE A 690 -5.15 -1.20 -29.71
C ILE A 690 -3.69 -1.25 -29.30
N LYS A 691 -3.07 -0.08 -29.16
CA LYS A 691 -1.77 0.09 -28.51
C LYS A 691 -1.96 0.80 -27.18
N VAL A 692 -1.39 0.23 -26.12
CA VAL A 692 -1.44 0.76 -24.76
C VAL A 692 -0.05 1.20 -24.28
N THR A 693 -0.01 1.86 -23.12
CA THR A 693 1.22 2.18 -22.39
C THR A 693 1.30 1.35 -21.13
N PHE A 694 2.46 0.77 -20.85
CA PHE A 694 2.75 0.05 -19.62
C PHE A 694 3.70 0.88 -18.74
N PHE A 695 3.36 1.10 -17.48
CA PHE A 695 4.24 1.71 -16.49
C PHE A 695 4.88 0.59 -15.67
N THR A 696 6.19 0.43 -15.82
CA THR A 696 6.92 -0.69 -15.22
C THR A 696 7.71 -0.26 -14.00
N VAL A 697 7.71 -1.11 -12.99
CA VAL A 697 8.61 -1.00 -11.83
C VAL A 697 9.98 -1.54 -12.21
N GLY A 698 11.05 -0.82 -11.86
CA GLY A 698 12.40 -1.13 -12.30
C GLY A 698 13.02 -2.39 -11.69
N ALA A 699 12.73 -2.71 -10.41
CA ALA A 699 13.35 -3.86 -9.74
C ALA A 699 12.99 -5.21 -10.39
N PRO A 700 11.71 -5.52 -10.70
CA PRO A 700 11.36 -6.73 -11.44
C PRO A 700 12.04 -6.86 -12.80
N LEU A 701 12.28 -5.76 -13.52
CA LEU A 701 12.99 -5.82 -14.81
C LEU A 701 14.40 -6.37 -14.69
N ARG A 702 15.08 -6.09 -13.57
CA ARG A 702 16.46 -6.52 -13.31
C ARG A 702 16.55 -7.93 -12.74
N ASP A 703 15.46 -8.47 -12.18
CA ASP A 703 15.42 -9.82 -11.64
C ASP A 703 15.06 -10.81 -12.76
N PRO A 704 16.01 -11.64 -13.24
CA PRO A 704 15.76 -12.59 -14.31
C PRO A 704 14.71 -13.65 -13.96
N SER A 705 14.48 -13.91 -12.66
CA SER A 705 13.51 -14.91 -12.21
C SER A 705 12.06 -14.48 -12.45
N THR A 706 11.81 -13.17 -12.57
CA THR A 706 10.47 -12.62 -12.84
C THR A 706 10.07 -12.71 -14.30
N ASN A 707 11.02 -12.91 -15.22
CA ASN A 707 10.80 -12.87 -16.67
C ASN A 707 10.18 -11.54 -17.21
N MET A 708 10.11 -10.48 -16.41
CA MET A 708 9.44 -9.23 -16.80
C MET A 708 10.18 -8.49 -17.92
N SER A 709 11.51 -8.56 -17.96
CA SER A 709 12.30 -7.97 -19.04
C SER A 709 11.94 -8.52 -20.42
N ASN A 710 11.74 -9.85 -20.55
CA ASN A 710 11.30 -10.48 -21.79
C ASN A 710 9.86 -10.08 -22.15
N VAL A 711 8.96 -10.05 -21.16
CA VAL A 711 7.56 -9.63 -21.34
C VAL A 711 7.49 -8.21 -21.90
N TYR A 712 8.18 -7.25 -21.29
CA TYR A 712 8.15 -5.86 -21.76
C TYR A 712 8.92 -5.65 -23.07
N THR A 713 9.97 -6.42 -23.33
CA THR A 713 10.64 -6.44 -24.65
C THR A 713 9.67 -6.88 -25.75
N GLU A 714 8.86 -7.90 -25.49
CA GLU A 714 7.81 -8.32 -26.42
C GLU A 714 6.76 -7.22 -26.60
N MET A 715 6.27 -6.61 -25.52
CA MET A 715 5.30 -5.50 -25.58
C MET A 715 5.80 -4.35 -26.45
N LEU A 716 7.07 -3.94 -26.29
CA LEU A 716 7.74 -2.94 -27.12
C LEU A 716 7.83 -3.37 -28.58
N ALA A 717 8.24 -4.62 -28.86
CA ALA A 717 8.33 -5.15 -30.23
C ALA A 717 6.96 -5.17 -30.94
N ARG A 718 5.86 -5.27 -30.18
CA ARG A 718 4.49 -5.16 -30.71
C ARG A 718 3.99 -3.71 -30.81
N GLY A 719 4.82 -2.72 -30.54
CA GLY A 719 4.52 -1.30 -30.70
C GLY A 719 3.77 -0.67 -29.53
N HIS A 720 3.70 -1.33 -28.37
CA HIS A 720 3.25 -0.70 -27.12
C HIS A 720 4.32 0.25 -26.58
N GLN A 721 3.94 1.13 -25.66
CA GLN A 721 4.86 2.03 -24.98
C GLN A 721 5.20 1.46 -23.61
N VAL A 722 6.45 1.64 -23.16
CA VAL A 722 6.85 1.42 -21.77
C VAL A 722 7.26 2.76 -21.15
N ALA A 723 6.84 3.00 -19.91
CA ALA A 723 7.04 4.22 -19.14
C ALA A 723 7.47 3.90 -17.69
N LEU A 724 7.87 4.92 -16.93
CA LEU A 724 8.55 4.78 -15.65
C LEU A 724 7.56 4.71 -14.47
N HIS A 725 7.76 3.79 -13.52
CA HIS A 725 6.92 3.60 -12.34
C HIS A 725 7.71 3.47 -11.02
N SER A 726 8.90 4.06 -10.95
CA SER A 726 9.88 3.96 -9.85
C SER A 726 10.55 2.60 -9.77
N TYR A 727 11.64 2.51 -9.00
CA TYR A 727 12.42 1.29 -8.95
C TYR A 727 11.81 0.25 -8.01
N THR A 728 11.31 0.69 -6.85
CA THR A 728 10.83 -0.18 -5.78
C THR A 728 9.34 0.02 -5.46
N HIS A 729 8.63 0.83 -6.25
CA HIS A 729 7.22 1.13 -6.06
C HIS A 729 6.86 1.77 -4.68
N PRO A 730 7.63 2.73 -4.12
CA PRO A 730 7.22 3.41 -2.89
C PRO A 730 6.30 4.60 -3.17
N LYS A 731 5.54 5.04 -2.16
CA LYS A 731 4.93 6.38 -2.17
C LYS A 731 6.04 7.44 -2.25
N MET A 732 6.21 8.04 -3.43
CA MET A 732 7.39 8.86 -3.75
C MET A 732 7.51 10.09 -2.85
N GLU A 733 6.41 10.76 -2.54
CA GLU A 733 6.41 11.94 -1.67
C GLU A 733 6.58 11.58 -0.19
N SER A 734 6.28 10.34 0.21
CA SER A 734 6.56 9.82 1.55
C SER A 734 8.05 9.52 1.80
N LEU A 735 8.89 9.55 0.76
CA LEU A 735 10.30 9.22 0.93
C LEU A 735 11.00 10.25 1.82
N PRO A 736 11.88 9.80 2.74
CA PRO A 736 12.41 10.63 3.82
C PRO A 736 13.30 11.78 3.35
N SER A 737 13.82 11.72 2.11
CA SER A 737 14.70 12.73 1.55
C SER A 737 14.56 12.82 0.02
N GLU A 738 14.93 13.96 -0.55
CA GLU A 738 15.05 14.12 -2.01
C GLU A 738 16.05 13.14 -2.61
N ALA A 739 17.12 12.85 -1.86
CA ALA A 739 18.11 11.83 -2.15
C ALA A 739 17.47 10.44 -2.39
N ALA A 740 16.50 10.04 -1.57
CA ALA A 740 15.78 8.78 -1.75
C ALA A 740 14.83 8.82 -2.97
N ILE A 741 14.16 9.97 -3.21
CA ILE A 741 13.35 10.20 -4.41
C ILE A 741 14.21 10.07 -5.68
N ASP A 742 15.35 10.75 -5.70
CA ASP A 742 16.29 10.72 -6.82
C ASP A 742 16.80 9.32 -7.10
N TRP A 743 17.10 8.56 -6.04
CA TRP A 743 17.55 7.18 -6.17
C TRP A 743 16.47 6.31 -6.82
N GLU A 744 15.21 6.37 -6.36
CA GLU A 744 14.10 5.62 -6.95
C GLU A 744 13.91 5.94 -8.44
N LEU A 745 13.99 7.23 -8.80
CA LEU A 745 13.86 7.67 -10.19
C LEU A 745 15.04 7.21 -11.04
N GLN A 746 16.27 7.41 -10.57
CA GLN A 746 17.49 7.07 -11.33
C GLN A 746 17.65 5.56 -11.51
N GLN A 747 17.34 4.76 -10.49
CA GLN A 747 17.41 3.31 -10.60
C GLN A 747 16.38 2.77 -11.59
N ASP A 748 15.17 3.33 -11.63
CA ASP A 748 14.15 2.96 -12.61
C ASP A 748 14.56 3.33 -14.04
N ILE A 749 15.01 4.59 -14.23
CA ILE A 749 15.56 5.05 -15.52
C ILE A 749 16.67 4.12 -16.01
N THR A 750 17.61 3.77 -15.13
CA THR A 750 18.74 2.91 -15.47
C THR A 750 18.27 1.49 -15.76
N ALA A 751 17.33 0.95 -14.97
CA ALA A 751 16.77 -0.39 -15.19
C ALA A 751 16.09 -0.50 -16.57
N VAL A 752 15.21 0.44 -16.91
CA VAL A 752 14.52 0.49 -18.20
C VAL A 752 15.51 0.66 -19.35
N GLN A 753 16.51 1.54 -19.21
CA GLN A 753 17.52 1.75 -20.25
C GLN A 753 18.41 0.52 -20.48
N GLU A 754 18.85 -0.15 -19.42
CA GLU A 754 19.75 -1.31 -19.51
C GLU A 754 19.03 -2.57 -20.00
N THR A 755 17.78 -2.78 -19.58
CA THR A 755 17.04 -4.02 -19.87
C THR A 755 16.18 -3.94 -21.12
N LEU A 756 15.59 -2.77 -21.41
CA LEU A 756 14.65 -2.58 -22.52
C LEU A 756 15.18 -1.65 -23.61
N HIS A 757 16.36 -1.05 -23.41
CA HIS A 757 17.01 -0.15 -24.36
C HIS A 757 16.12 1.01 -24.83
N THR A 758 15.29 1.51 -23.92
CA THR A 758 14.37 2.62 -24.16
C THR A 758 14.46 3.65 -23.05
N SER A 759 14.00 4.85 -23.34
CA SER A 759 13.88 5.96 -22.39
C SER A 759 12.48 6.54 -22.43
N SER A 760 11.97 6.99 -21.29
CA SER A 760 10.67 7.64 -21.20
C SER A 760 10.77 8.92 -20.38
N LYS A 761 10.00 9.93 -20.79
CA LYS A 761 9.74 11.15 -19.99
C LYS A 761 8.40 11.09 -19.25
N TYR A 762 7.65 10.01 -19.45
CA TYR A 762 6.38 9.76 -18.79
C TYR A 762 6.64 8.93 -17.54
N PHE A 763 6.18 9.45 -16.42
CA PHE A 763 6.27 8.81 -15.11
C PHE A 763 4.89 8.79 -14.48
N ARG A 764 4.53 7.69 -13.85
CA ARG A 764 3.39 7.62 -12.94
C ARG A 764 3.92 7.32 -11.54
N PRO A 765 3.56 8.10 -10.51
CA PRO A 765 3.96 7.79 -9.15
C PRO A 765 3.15 6.59 -8.66
N PRO A 766 3.80 5.62 -7.99
CA PRO A 766 3.11 4.59 -7.22
C PRO A 766 2.04 5.20 -6.31
N PHE A 767 0.90 4.49 -6.18
CA PHE A 767 -0.27 4.92 -5.39
C PHE A 767 -0.92 6.25 -5.83
N GLY A 768 -0.46 6.87 -6.92
CA GLY A 768 -0.85 8.23 -7.27
C GLY A 768 -0.34 9.30 -6.30
N ASN A 769 0.59 8.94 -5.40
CA ASN A 769 1.12 9.81 -4.36
C ASN A 769 2.03 10.89 -4.99
N THR A 770 1.61 12.16 -4.87
CA THR A 770 2.32 13.31 -5.45
C THR A 770 2.44 14.45 -4.46
N GLY A 771 3.55 15.16 -4.54
CA GLY A 771 3.70 16.50 -3.96
C GLY A 771 4.79 17.29 -4.68
N ALA A 772 5.14 18.43 -4.10
CA ALA A 772 6.10 19.33 -4.74
C ALA A 772 7.49 18.68 -4.88
N ARG A 773 7.98 17.93 -3.88
CA ARG A 773 9.34 17.37 -3.90
C ARG A 773 9.51 16.39 -5.04
N SER A 774 8.67 15.34 -5.09
CA SER A 774 8.73 14.30 -6.12
C SER A 774 8.64 14.86 -7.54
N ARG A 775 7.73 15.83 -7.77
CA ARG A 775 7.57 16.48 -9.08
C ARG A 775 8.74 17.37 -9.48
N GLN A 776 9.37 18.06 -8.53
CA GLN A 776 10.56 18.87 -8.78
C GLN A 776 11.77 17.99 -9.10
N ARG A 777 12.00 16.92 -8.32
CA ARG A 777 13.08 15.97 -8.56
C ARG A 777 12.96 15.30 -9.92
N LEU A 778 11.75 14.86 -10.29
CA LEU A 778 11.48 14.30 -11.61
C LEU A 778 11.80 15.28 -12.74
N GLN A 779 11.38 16.55 -12.62
CA GLN A 779 11.67 17.58 -13.63
C GLN A 779 13.15 17.93 -13.70
N ALA A 780 13.89 17.86 -12.58
CA ALA A 780 15.32 18.10 -12.54
C ALA A 780 16.12 16.95 -13.18
N ILE A 781 15.73 15.70 -12.95
CA ILE A 781 16.39 14.51 -13.51
C ILE A 781 16.05 14.32 -14.98
N ILE A 782 14.78 14.51 -15.35
CA ILE A 782 14.28 14.38 -16.73
C ILE A 782 13.61 15.70 -17.13
N PRO A 783 14.35 16.66 -17.72
CA PRO A 783 13.76 17.89 -18.23
C PRO A 783 12.65 17.62 -19.25
N GLY A 784 11.46 18.17 -18.99
CA GLY A 784 10.28 17.96 -19.84
C GLY A 784 9.52 16.68 -19.55
N SER A 785 9.80 16.04 -18.41
CA SER A 785 9.00 14.94 -17.89
C SER A 785 7.56 15.35 -17.62
N GLN A 786 6.68 14.35 -17.57
CA GLN A 786 5.26 14.52 -17.32
C GLN A 786 4.79 13.47 -16.33
N VAL A 787 4.05 13.92 -15.31
CA VAL A 787 3.39 13.02 -14.37
C VAL A 787 2.02 12.64 -14.93
N ILE A 788 1.86 11.35 -15.23
CA ILE A 788 0.67 10.79 -15.84
C ILE A 788 -0.19 10.17 -14.74
N HIS A 789 -1.29 10.83 -14.41
CA HIS A 789 -2.29 10.35 -13.46
C HIS A 789 -3.42 9.66 -14.22
N TRP A 790 -4.66 9.73 -13.75
CA TRP A 790 -5.81 9.11 -14.42
C TRP A 790 -7.11 9.91 -14.23
N SER A 791 -8.00 9.78 -15.20
CA SER A 791 -9.39 10.24 -15.10
C SER A 791 -10.40 9.11 -15.20
N VAL A 792 -9.92 7.86 -15.33
CA VAL A 792 -10.70 6.63 -15.32
C VAL A 792 -9.97 5.60 -14.46
N ASP A 793 -10.50 5.29 -13.28
CA ASP A 793 -9.99 4.24 -12.41
C ASP A 793 -10.94 3.04 -12.44
N CYS A 794 -10.42 1.86 -12.79
CA CYS A 794 -11.23 0.63 -12.72
C CYS A 794 -11.37 0.08 -11.29
N GLU A 795 -10.68 0.67 -10.31
CA GLU A 795 -10.69 0.30 -8.89
C GLU A 795 -10.40 -1.21 -8.69
N ASP A 796 -9.52 -1.77 -9.51
CA ASP A 796 -9.10 -3.16 -9.43
C ASP A 796 -8.44 -3.49 -8.09
N TRP A 797 -7.61 -2.58 -7.58
CA TRP A 797 -7.02 -2.65 -6.23
C TRP A 797 -8.06 -2.79 -5.11
N LEU A 798 -9.30 -2.33 -5.34
CA LEU A 798 -10.40 -2.42 -4.38
C LEU A 798 -11.27 -3.67 -4.62
N TRP A 799 -11.57 -4.00 -5.87
CA TRP A 799 -12.62 -4.97 -6.22
C TRP A 799 -12.10 -6.31 -6.73
N ALA A 800 -10.90 -6.40 -7.29
CA ALA A 800 -10.48 -7.54 -8.12
C ALA A 800 -10.44 -8.88 -7.37
N THR A 801 -10.14 -8.86 -6.07
CA THR A 801 -10.06 -10.05 -5.21
C THR A 801 -11.30 -10.22 -4.32
N THR A 802 -12.32 -9.37 -4.48
CA THR A 802 -13.57 -9.43 -3.72
C THR A 802 -14.55 -10.43 -4.31
N SER A 803 -15.69 -10.65 -3.65
CA SER A 803 -16.79 -11.45 -4.19
C SER A 803 -17.59 -10.74 -5.29
N THR A 804 -17.34 -9.45 -5.54
CA THR A 804 -18.03 -8.66 -6.57
C THR A 804 -17.02 -7.97 -7.51
N PRO A 805 -16.12 -8.72 -8.18
CA PRO A 805 -15.10 -8.14 -9.03
C PRO A 805 -15.68 -7.39 -10.24
N GLU A 806 -16.93 -7.65 -10.62
CA GLU A 806 -17.68 -6.95 -11.66
C GLU A 806 -17.87 -5.45 -11.37
N LYS A 807 -17.76 -5.00 -10.12
CA LYS A 807 -17.81 -3.57 -9.78
C LYS A 807 -16.71 -2.74 -10.44
N GLN A 808 -15.63 -3.37 -10.92
CA GLN A 808 -14.64 -2.69 -11.75
C GLN A 808 -15.26 -2.12 -13.03
N LEU A 809 -16.27 -2.79 -13.62
CA LEU A 809 -16.99 -2.28 -14.78
C LEU A 809 -17.85 -1.07 -14.42
N ASP A 810 -18.45 -1.05 -13.23
CA ASP A 810 -19.24 0.09 -12.75
C ASP A 810 -18.36 1.31 -12.50
N ALA A 811 -17.21 1.13 -11.85
CA ALA A 811 -16.21 2.18 -11.63
C ALA A 811 -15.70 2.74 -12.97
N PHE A 812 -15.31 1.85 -13.89
CA PHE A 812 -14.85 2.24 -15.22
C PHE A 812 -15.92 3.02 -15.99
N ARG A 813 -17.17 2.54 -16.02
CA ARG A 813 -18.28 3.22 -16.71
C ARG A 813 -18.59 4.57 -16.08
N ARG A 814 -18.60 4.66 -14.75
CA ARG A 814 -18.84 5.91 -14.02
C ARG A 814 -17.88 7.00 -14.48
N ASP A 815 -16.60 6.68 -14.57
CA ASP A 815 -15.57 7.68 -14.90
C ASP A 815 -15.51 7.98 -16.41
N VAL A 816 -15.74 6.99 -17.26
CA VAL A 816 -15.92 7.20 -18.71
C VAL A 816 -17.13 8.08 -19.00
N ASN A 817 -18.26 7.87 -18.31
CA ASN A 817 -19.48 8.66 -18.48
C ASN A 817 -19.30 10.12 -18.04
N LYS A 818 -18.37 10.40 -17.13
CA LYS A 818 -17.96 11.77 -16.78
C LYS A 818 -17.04 12.41 -17.83
N GLY A 819 -16.63 11.68 -18.87
CA GLY A 819 -15.78 12.19 -19.94
C GLY A 819 -14.30 11.82 -19.80
N GLY A 820 -13.93 11.04 -18.76
CA GLY A 820 -12.57 10.57 -18.54
C GLY A 820 -11.99 9.84 -19.76
N ASN A 821 -10.67 9.91 -19.92
CA ASN A 821 -9.99 9.37 -21.09
C ASN A 821 -8.56 8.87 -20.88
N LEU A 822 -8.11 8.79 -19.63
CA LEU A 822 -6.80 8.29 -19.26
C LEU A 822 -6.99 7.26 -18.15
N VAL A 823 -6.81 5.99 -18.48
CA VAL A 823 -7.11 4.86 -17.60
C VAL A 823 -5.93 4.58 -16.66
N VAL A 824 -6.24 4.12 -15.45
CA VAL A 824 -5.35 3.30 -14.63
C VAL A 824 -5.97 1.92 -14.42
N MET A 825 -5.14 0.88 -14.52
CA MET A 825 -5.46 -0.50 -14.20
C MET A 825 -4.17 -1.31 -14.04
N HIS A 826 -4.26 -2.52 -13.48
CA HIS A 826 -3.13 -3.41 -13.26
C HIS A 826 -3.42 -4.82 -13.79
N TYR A 827 -2.43 -5.48 -14.41
CA TYR A 827 -2.54 -6.90 -14.76
C TYR A 827 -2.01 -7.82 -13.67
N LEU A 828 -2.31 -7.49 -12.42
CA LEU A 828 -1.97 -8.29 -11.23
C LEU A 828 -3.03 -9.35 -10.92
N TYR A 829 -4.25 -9.19 -11.45
CA TYR A 829 -5.41 -10.00 -11.08
C TYR A 829 -6.07 -10.66 -12.30
N PRO A 830 -6.37 -11.97 -12.25
CA PRO A 830 -7.09 -12.65 -13.33
C PRO A 830 -8.45 -12.01 -13.66
N SER A 831 -9.18 -11.52 -12.64
CA SER A 831 -10.48 -10.87 -12.83
C SER A 831 -10.38 -9.58 -13.64
N THR A 832 -9.39 -8.72 -13.34
CA THR A 832 -9.13 -7.48 -14.07
C THR A 832 -8.76 -7.75 -15.53
N VAL A 833 -7.89 -8.74 -15.79
CA VAL A 833 -7.54 -9.15 -17.15
C VAL A 833 -8.74 -9.73 -17.91
N ASN A 834 -9.64 -10.47 -17.24
CA ASN A 834 -10.87 -10.96 -17.84
C ASN A 834 -11.82 -9.82 -18.25
N TYR A 835 -11.84 -8.70 -17.52
CA TYR A 835 -12.65 -7.53 -17.84
C TYR A 835 -11.99 -6.56 -18.83
N LEU A 836 -10.69 -6.70 -19.12
CA LEU A 836 -9.96 -5.81 -20.03
C LEU A 836 -10.64 -5.63 -21.39
N LYS A 837 -11.15 -6.72 -21.99
CA LYS A 837 -11.89 -6.65 -23.26
C LYS A 837 -13.12 -5.74 -23.14
N GLN A 838 -13.87 -5.85 -22.05
CA GLN A 838 -15.07 -5.04 -21.83
C GLN A 838 -14.71 -3.57 -21.55
N PHE A 839 -13.62 -3.29 -20.80
CA PHE A 839 -13.13 -1.93 -20.63
C PHE A 839 -12.80 -1.28 -21.98
N ILE A 840 -12.09 -2.00 -22.85
CA ILE A 840 -11.75 -1.53 -24.19
C ILE A 840 -13.00 -1.26 -25.03
N GLN A 841 -14.00 -2.13 -24.97
CA GLN A 841 -15.25 -1.96 -25.71
C GLN A 841 -16.08 -0.78 -25.19
N ILE A 842 -16.12 -0.56 -23.87
CA ILE A 842 -16.76 0.62 -23.27
C ILE A 842 -16.04 1.89 -23.72
N ALA A 843 -14.71 1.93 -23.69
CA ALA A 843 -13.93 3.06 -24.17
C ALA A 843 -14.16 3.32 -25.66
N ARG A 844 -14.19 2.27 -26.49
CA ARG A 844 -14.45 2.37 -27.93
C ARG A 844 -15.85 2.90 -28.24
N ALA A 845 -16.85 2.54 -27.43
CA ALA A 845 -18.23 3.01 -27.60
C ALA A 845 -18.36 4.54 -27.42
N THR A 846 -17.37 5.21 -26.84
CA THR A 846 -17.32 6.68 -26.78
C THR A 846 -17.03 7.34 -28.14
N GLY A 847 -16.59 6.57 -29.15
CA GLY A 847 -16.15 7.08 -30.45
C GLY A 847 -14.75 7.70 -30.44
N LYS A 848 -14.06 7.74 -29.29
CA LYS A 848 -12.68 8.21 -29.17
C LYS A 848 -11.71 7.19 -29.77
N GLN A 849 -10.58 7.67 -30.29
CA GLN A 849 -9.49 6.85 -30.77
C GLN A 849 -8.66 6.34 -29.59
N LEU A 850 -8.53 5.01 -29.47
CA LEU A 850 -7.73 4.36 -28.43
C LEU A 850 -6.25 4.35 -28.85
N MET A 851 -5.37 4.83 -27.97
CA MET A 851 -3.96 5.06 -28.28
C MET A 851 -3.07 4.96 -27.04
N ARG A 852 -1.76 5.11 -27.26
CA ARG A 852 -0.77 5.20 -26.18
C ARG A 852 -0.75 6.58 -25.53
N VAL A 853 -0.14 6.68 -24.35
CA VAL A 853 0.03 7.92 -23.61
C VAL A 853 0.86 8.95 -24.38
N ASP A 854 1.97 8.58 -25.02
CA ASP A 854 2.76 9.52 -25.82
C ASP A 854 1.95 10.19 -26.96
N GLN A 855 1.15 9.40 -27.69
CA GLN A 855 0.22 9.89 -28.71
C GLN A 855 -0.88 10.77 -28.13
N CYS A 856 -1.44 10.37 -26.99
CA CYS A 856 -2.45 11.08 -26.20
C CYS A 856 -1.92 12.43 -25.66
N MET A 857 -0.63 12.52 -25.36
CA MET A 857 0.07 13.74 -24.92
C MET A 857 0.64 14.57 -26.06
N MET A 858 0.40 14.17 -27.32
CA MET A 858 0.90 14.82 -28.53
C MET A 858 2.43 14.93 -28.56
N ASP A 859 3.13 13.88 -28.12
CA ASP A 859 4.59 13.82 -28.21
C ASP A 859 5.04 13.91 -29.67
N PRO A 860 5.91 14.86 -30.06
CA PRO A 860 6.47 14.90 -31.41
C PRO A 860 7.27 13.62 -31.77
N ASN A 861 7.74 12.86 -30.77
CA ASN A 861 8.47 11.61 -30.98
C ASN A 861 7.56 10.37 -30.96
N ALA A 862 6.24 10.52 -30.73
CA ALA A 862 5.33 9.40 -30.78
C ALA A 862 5.22 8.87 -32.23
N PRO A 863 5.25 7.54 -32.43
CA PRO A 863 4.82 6.90 -33.67
C PRO A 863 3.50 7.44 -34.22
N PRO A 864 3.35 7.50 -35.57
CA PRO A 864 2.10 7.87 -36.22
C PRO A 864 0.90 7.04 -35.71
N LEU A 865 -0.28 7.66 -35.78
CA LEU A 865 -1.55 7.06 -35.36
C LEU A 865 -1.99 5.89 -36.25
#